data_AF-A0A931E4D0-F1
#
_entry.id   AF-A0A931E4D0-F1
#
_cell.length_a   1.000
_cell.length_b   1.000
_cell.length_c   1.000
_cell.angle_alpha   90.00
_cell.angle_beta   90.00
_cell.angle_gamma   90.00
#
_symmetry.space_group_name_H-M   'P 1'
#
loop_
_entity.id
_entity.type
_entity.pdbx_description
1 polymer ?
#
loop_
_entity_poly.entity_id
_entity_poly.type
_entity_poly.pdbx_seq_one_letter_code
_entity_poly.pdbx_strand_id
1 'polypeptide(L)'
;MKKVKKVLRSLGAFSAAAVLPMAFGAVGLGADALAAPATDTTVVMAQDDAPRSGSRLGQRSGGEEGERGQRQGERPGKKPGERAGKPDKGRKQNQPELQKGLQDLGACVSRNEQLDVMLLMDETGSLVPKDGEWKGTDPEHNRVPAAQTFVESLAERQEDTGTKVRVRVTGFGETYKSGTTDQAYGDWMNLDTSTVDSVKKEIEAFKDRANEDWTRHSVAVDGAYNDFTQFSKGQENPCRMLVMFTDGASTSPEGGEAERQALCRAGGPVDKLRAAGITLVTIGLRNPEDPTGDFDILRRASEGTPPPPCGDRPANGAFFEATNVGGLVIAFQQALRDGGDFEHEGTAGEPFKFVLDDSINAVRFSVTSEQDLGEKAKLVLTAPDGSTIDLVDKGDGTVGDAKVEWTSYNERFQASRGRMTLPDGGSWGGEWSLQFQDFNPDKTDGRVVSNVQIQPDLTLKFTGSEGEEEKGPVAFADDESLKVQLVDGKGNARKMKGKAVTTITLSQQGQKPVTIVENADLSKGELEIPASKFPEAPFVGRLDAATTITTSGDKGRPSTLFSPILSSTGVTVSKQNMPQLSNDLKFATESETAEATLKVKGPGKVWIEPGTSVKSDQLPEGVGEIKVESKHNSKDTALEVPAGETADLPVTFTIPEATQGLVNGAVDVSIADLDDEEEPVVIPVDTNGTFTVPLNKAAFTGALIGALLLSLIIPLLIFYLIRYLTSRIPTKATLRTRAFRLDTSGGYPAFVDGSPRLGEDNSNESVASLSPNSFSASGYSGKVKALNLNPFSEVPVVVEQVPSVSDKNAQVKNAAKLPLSLNGSWFVAANPQEPNAYDAVVLYSAATPQEKLDQLAIDIERNAPSLVEKIAQQRPAEQVNAAGDPNDPFSGTQAPSTSGPADPFAENNDPYGGFNQGGFGQGGFDQGGQGGFGQGGQGGFGQPNDPFGPGR
;
A
#
# COMPACT_ATOMS: atom_id res chain seq x y z
N MET A 1 21.57 -38.60 17.23
CA MET A 1 21.03 -38.42 15.87
C MET A 1 19.53 -38.13 15.78
N LYS A 2 18.65 -38.63 16.68
CA LYS A 2 17.20 -38.28 16.64
C LYS A 2 16.84 -36.84 17.07
N LYS A 3 17.64 -36.20 17.95
CA LYS A 3 17.42 -34.78 18.33
C LYS A 3 17.85 -33.77 17.24
N VAL A 4 18.82 -34.11 16.40
CA VAL A 4 19.28 -33.26 15.28
C VAL A 4 18.24 -33.23 14.14
N LYS A 5 17.52 -34.33 13.91
CA LYS A 5 16.41 -34.40 12.94
C LYS A 5 15.18 -33.57 13.34
N LYS A 6 15.00 -33.27 14.63
CA LYS A 6 13.87 -32.46 15.12
C LYS A 6 14.14 -30.96 14.96
N VAL A 7 15.41 -30.54 15.07
CA VAL A 7 15.86 -29.14 14.84
C VAL A 7 15.93 -28.80 13.35
N LEU A 8 16.31 -29.76 12.50
CA LEU A 8 16.30 -29.56 11.03
C LEU A 8 14.89 -29.47 10.43
N ARG A 9 13.86 -30.07 11.07
CA ARG A 9 12.46 -29.92 10.64
C ARG A 9 11.84 -28.59 11.05
N SER A 10 12.27 -27.98 12.16
CA SER A 10 11.80 -26.65 12.56
C SER A 10 12.44 -25.52 11.74
N LEU A 11 13.66 -25.71 11.23
CA LEU A 11 14.33 -24.76 10.33
C LEU A 11 13.78 -24.80 8.89
N GLY A 12 13.34 -25.97 8.41
CA GLY A 12 12.74 -26.11 7.07
C GLY A 12 11.36 -25.45 6.92
N ALA A 13 10.66 -25.15 8.02
CA ALA A 13 9.35 -24.49 7.99
C ALA A 13 9.43 -22.96 7.89
N PHE A 14 10.57 -22.35 8.25
CA PHE A 14 10.77 -20.90 8.19
C PHE A 14 11.29 -20.40 6.82
N SER A 15 11.76 -21.31 5.95
CA SER A 15 12.36 -20.94 4.66
C SER A 15 11.37 -20.80 3.50
N ALA A 16 10.07 -21.03 3.70
CA ALA A 16 9.07 -20.91 2.64
C ALA A 16 8.49 -19.49 2.46
N ALA A 17 8.85 -18.52 3.32
CA ALA A 17 8.23 -17.20 3.35
C ALA A 17 9.13 -16.04 2.89
N ALA A 18 10.34 -16.28 2.39
CA ALA A 18 11.20 -15.21 1.87
C ALA A 18 12.17 -15.75 0.81
N VAL A 19 11.77 -15.69 -0.46
CA VAL A 19 12.69 -15.80 -1.60
C VAL A 19 12.51 -14.55 -2.45
N LEU A 20 13.35 -13.55 -2.19
CA LEU A 20 13.68 -12.47 -3.14
C LEU A 20 14.89 -12.94 -3.97
N PRO A 21 14.87 -12.88 -5.32
CA PRO A 21 16.03 -13.21 -6.11
C PRO A 21 16.96 -11.99 -6.20
N MET A 22 18.17 -12.08 -5.62
CA MET A 22 19.26 -11.16 -5.97
C MET A 22 19.87 -11.62 -7.31
N ALA A 23 19.68 -10.80 -8.33
CA ALA A 23 20.40 -10.90 -9.60
C ALA A 23 21.85 -10.41 -9.43
N PHE A 24 22.82 -11.26 -9.77
CA PHE A 24 24.17 -10.84 -10.10
C PHE A 24 24.46 -11.24 -11.55
N GLY A 25 24.60 -10.23 -12.40
CA GLY A 25 25.06 -10.41 -13.78
C GLY A 25 26.53 -10.82 -13.82
N ALA A 26 26.85 -11.78 -14.69
CA ALA A 26 28.20 -11.98 -15.19
C ALA A 26 28.18 -12.34 -16.68
N VAL A 27 28.96 -11.54 -17.40
CA VAL A 27 29.36 -11.57 -18.80
C VAL A 27 29.67 -12.99 -19.31
N GLY A 28 29.19 -13.28 -20.52
CA GLY A 28 29.21 -14.62 -21.11
C GLY A 28 30.52 -15.12 -21.71
N LEU A 29 30.45 -16.36 -22.19
CA LEU A 29 31.30 -17.00 -23.17
C LEU A 29 30.48 -18.17 -23.76
N GLY A 30 30.27 -18.16 -25.08
CA GLY A 30 29.48 -19.15 -25.79
C GLY A 30 30.18 -20.51 -25.95
N ALA A 31 29.38 -21.55 -26.17
CA ALA A 31 29.79 -22.77 -26.86
C ALA A 31 28.55 -23.48 -27.42
N ASP A 32 28.69 -23.88 -28.69
CA ASP A 32 27.68 -24.44 -29.59
C ASP A 32 27.12 -25.83 -29.21
N ALA A 33 25.87 -26.01 -29.61
CA ALA A 33 25.23 -27.16 -30.26
C ALA A 33 25.73 -28.59 -29.97
N LEU A 34 24.80 -29.44 -29.52
CA LEU A 34 24.73 -30.87 -29.89
C LEU A 34 23.26 -31.34 -29.91
N ALA A 35 22.95 -32.20 -30.87
CA ALA A 35 21.62 -32.51 -31.39
C ALA A 35 20.99 -33.80 -30.85
N ALA A 36 19.64 -33.82 -30.88
CA ALA A 36 18.70 -34.94 -31.16
C ALA A 36 18.55 -36.08 -30.10
N PRO A 37 17.48 -36.95 -30.16
CA PRO A 37 16.39 -37.04 -31.14
C PRO A 37 14.95 -37.21 -30.56
N ALA A 38 13.99 -37.15 -31.50
CA ALA A 38 12.59 -37.50 -31.36
C ALA A 38 12.35 -39.01 -31.14
N THR A 39 11.21 -39.35 -30.54
CA THR A 39 10.55 -40.67 -30.66
C THR A 39 9.05 -40.48 -30.92
N ASP A 40 8.52 -41.44 -31.67
CA ASP A 40 7.35 -41.40 -32.53
C ASP A 40 6.24 -42.34 -31.99
N THR A 41 4.98 -42.02 -32.33
CA THR A 41 3.75 -42.87 -32.47
C THR A 41 3.36 -43.88 -31.36
N THR A 42 2.09 -44.13 -30.97
CA THR A 42 0.86 -44.43 -31.73
C THR A 42 -0.28 -44.70 -30.72
N VAL A 43 -1.54 -44.32 -30.97
CA VAL A 43 -2.76 -45.11 -30.59
C VAL A 43 -3.88 -44.87 -31.61
N VAL A 44 -4.60 -45.94 -31.92
CA VAL A 44 -5.51 -46.22 -33.03
C VAL A 44 -7.00 -45.94 -32.72
N MET A 45 -7.75 -45.76 -33.82
CA MET A 45 -9.18 -45.53 -34.05
C MET A 45 -10.20 -46.47 -33.38
N ALA A 46 -11.44 -45.95 -33.21
CA ALA A 46 -12.68 -46.61 -33.68
C ALA A 46 -13.83 -45.58 -33.82
N GLN A 47 -14.64 -45.77 -34.88
CA GLN A 47 -15.75 -44.93 -35.35
C GLN A 47 -16.98 -45.83 -35.61
N ASP A 48 -18.13 -45.20 -35.89
CA ASP A 48 -19.45 -45.73 -36.36
C ASP A 48 -20.50 -45.95 -35.25
N ASP A 49 -21.80 -45.63 -35.36
CA ASP A 49 -22.66 -45.23 -36.49
C ASP A 49 -24.02 -44.65 -35.96
N ALA A 50 -24.76 -43.91 -36.80
CA ALA A 50 -26.11 -43.33 -36.54
C ALA A 50 -27.27 -44.36 -36.72
N PRO A 51 -28.60 -44.05 -36.50
CA PRO A 51 -29.41 -43.22 -37.42
C PRO A 51 -30.70 -42.50 -36.87
N ARG A 52 -31.38 -41.79 -37.79
CA ARG A 52 -32.58 -40.89 -37.72
C ARG A 52 -33.97 -41.51 -37.43
N SER A 53 -34.92 -40.68 -36.96
CA SER A 53 -36.36 -40.51 -37.42
C SER A 53 -37.23 -39.91 -36.30
N GLY A 54 -37.90 -38.74 -36.40
CA GLY A 54 -39.24 -38.45 -36.99
C GLY A 54 -40.13 -37.75 -35.91
N SER A 55 -40.60 -36.50 -36.05
CA SER A 55 -41.77 -35.95 -36.79
C SER A 55 -43.01 -35.63 -35.91
N ARG A 56 -43.72 -34.53 -36.29
CA ARG A 56 -45.05 -33.97 -35.88
C ARG A 56 -45.00 -32.76 -34.92
N LEU A 57 -45.82 -31.71 -35.00
CA LEU A 57 -46.85 -31.11 -35.90
C LEU A 57 -47.64 -30.14 -34.98
N GLY A 58 -47.94 -28.91 -35.41
CA GLY A 58 -48.80 -28.00 -34.64
C GLY A 58 -48.95 -26.62 -35.28
N GLN A 59 -49.88 -26.50 -36.23
CA GLN A 59 -50.33 -25.27 -36.90
C GLN A 59 -51.41 -24.51 -36.10
N ARG A 60 -51.46 -23.18 -36.22
CA ARG A 60 -52.65 -22.33 -36.53
C ARG A 60 -52.22 -20.84 -36.61
N SER A 61 -52.24 -20.19 -37.79
CA SER A 61 -53.32 -19.36 -38.43
C SER A 61 -53.57 -18.00 -37.73
N GLY A 62 -53.71 -16.83 -38.36
CA GLY A 62 -53.84 -16.39 -39.77
C GLY A 62 -53.34 -14.93 -39.92
N GLY A 63 -53.09 -14.40 -41.14
CA GLY A 63 -53.99 -13.53 -41.94
C GLY A 63 -53.87 -12.07 -41.48
N GLU A 64 -53.56 -11.02 -42.25
CA GLU A 64 -53.90 -10.52 -43.61
C GLU A 64 -52.76 -9.58 -44.12
N GLU A 65 -52.37 -9.57 -45.41
CA GLU A 65 -52.68 -8.58 -46.50
C GLU A 65 -52.62 -7.08 -46.12
N GLY A 66 -52.11 -6.12 -46.91
CA GLY A 66 -51.39 -6.01 -48.19
C GLY A 66 -50.38 -4.84 -48.08
N GLU A 67 -49.70 -4.29 -49.08
CA GLU A 67 -49.88 -4.15 -50.52
C GLU A 67 -48.50 -3.89 -51.19
N ARG A 68 -48.43 -4.20 -52.49
CA ARG A 68 -47.26 -3.99 -53.36
C ARG A 68 -47.21 -2.55 -53.87
N GLY A 69 -45.99 -2.03 -54.02
CA GLY A 69 -45.67 -0.94 -54.95
C GLY A 69 -44.31 -1.18 -55.61
N GLN A 70 -44.30 -1.93 -56.71
CA GLN A 70 -43.15 -2.03 -57.62
C GLN A 70 -43.02 -0.74 -58.45
N ARG A 71 -41.77 -0.31 -58.74
CA ARG A 71 -41.38 0.10 -60.11
C ARG A 71 -39.86 0.09 -60.31
N GLN A 72 -39.52 -0.27 -61.54
CA GLN A 72 -38.23 -0.64 -62.10
C GLN A 72 -37.51 0.54 -62.79
N GLY A 73 -36.24 0.30 -63.13
CA GLY A 73 -35.45 1.03 -64.14
C GLY A 73 -34.62 2.16 -63.55
N GLU A 74 -33.36 2.41 -63.89
CA GLU A 74 -32.53 1.97 -65.02
C GLU A 74 -31.09 2.42 -64.72
N ARG A 75 -30.07 1.65 -65.11
CA ARG A 75 -28.65 2.09 -65.13
C ARG A 75 -28.39 2.82 -66.46
N PRO A 76 -27.52 3.84 -66.53
CA PRO A 76 -26.14 3.56 -66.96
C PRO A 76 -25.06 4.51 -66.37
N GLY A 77 -23.79 4.09 -66.49
CA GLY A 77 -22.64 5.01 -66.53
C GLY A 77 -21.63 4.87 -65.39
N LYS A 78 -20.50 4.24 -65.68
CA LYS A 78 -19.33 4.07 -64.79
C LYS A 78 -18.24 5.06 -65.22
N LYS A 79 -17.76 5.94 -64.33
CA LYS A 79 -16.38 6.47 -64.33
C LYS A 79 -15.90 6.74 -62.88
N PRO A 80 -14.60 6.60 -62.57
CA PRO A 80 -14.08 6.50 -61.21
C PRO A 80 -13.37 7.78 -60.74
N GLY A 81 -13.50 8.12 -59.45
CA GLY A 81 -12.71 9.16 -58.78
C GLY A 81 -13.41 9.69 -57.53
N GLU A 82 -12.66 9.84 -56.44
CA GLU A 82 -13.04 10.43 -55.14
C GLU A 82 -14.06 9.67 -54.27
N ARG A 83 -13.56 8.86 -53.33
CA ARG A 83 -14.25 8.62 -52.07
C ARG A 83 -13.89 9.75 -51.11
N ALA A 84 -14.72 10.78 -51.09
CA ALA A 84 -14.95 11.58 -49.90
C ALA A 84 -15.49 10.64 -48.80
N GLY A 85 -14.82 10.62 -47.65
CA GLY A 85 -15.28 9.91 -46.46
C GLY A 85 -16.64 10.46 -46.03
N LYS A 86 -17.60 9.56 -45.84
CA LYS A 86 -18.89 9.88 -45.19
C LYS A 86 -18.59 10.34 -43.75
N PRO A 87 -19.26 11.38 -43.24
CA PRO A 87 -19.17 11.72 -41.82
C PRO A 87 -19.77 10.57 -41.00
N ASP A 88 -18.99 10.11 -40.03
CA ASP A 88 -19.38 9.08 -39.08
C ASP A 88 -20.57 9.60 -38.26
N LYS A 89 -21.64 8.82 -38.23
CA LYS A 89 -22.85 9.20 -37.50
C LYS A 89 -22.62 8.88 -36.03
N GLY A 90 -22.46 9.96 -35.24
CA GLY A 90 -22.69 10.07 -33.81
C GLY A 90 -22.88 8.76 -33.05
N ARG A 91 -21.81 8.34 -32.39
CA ARG A 91 -21.76 7.29 -31.38
C ARG A 91 -22.71 7.67 -30.23
N LYS A 92 -23.95 7.17 -30.26
CA LYS A 92 -24.78 7.11 -29.05
C LYS A 92 -24.14 6.09 -28.12
N GLN A 93 -23.22 6.53 -27.27
CA GLN A 93 -22.74 5.74 -26.14
C GLN A 93 -23.92 5.45 -25.22
N ASN A 94 -23.96 4.25 -24.65
CA ASN A 94 -24.96 3.83 -23.68
C ASN A 94 -24.78 4.67 -22.38
N GLN A 95 -25.39 5.85 -22.34
CA GLN A 95 -25.41 6.80 -21.22
C GLN A 95 -26.00 6.32 -19.88
N PRO A 96 -26.86 5.28 -19.75
CA PRO A 96 -27.53 4.99 -18.47
C PRO A 96 -26.61 4.48 -17.34
N GLU A 97 -25.55 3.71 -17.65
CA GLU A 97 -24.69 3.10 -16.62
C GLU A 97 -23.50 4.01 -16.23
N LEU A 98 -22.96 4.79 -17.18
CA LEU A 98 -21.90 5.80 -16.95
C LEU A 98 -22.27 6.83 -15.89
N GLN A 99 -23.56 7.18 -15.81
CA GLN A 99 -24.08 8.16 -14.88
C GLN A 99 -24.19 7.62 -13.46
N LYS A 100 -24.47 6.33 -13.25
CA LYS A 100 -24.85 5.81 -11.94
C LYS A 100 -23.70 5.85 -10.90
N GLY A 101 -22.49 5.42 -11.26
CA GLY A 101 -21.37 5.34 -10.31
C GLY A 101 -20.90 6.70 -9.79
N LEU A 102 -20.85 7.70 -10.67
CA LEU A 102 -20.52 9.08 -10.29
C LEU A 102 -21.67 9.78 -9.56
N GLN A 103 -22.93 9.46 -9.92
CA GLN A 103 -24.10 9.91 -9.17
C GLN A 103 -24.14 9.35 -7.75
N ASP A 104 -23.77 8.08 -7.57
CA ASP A 104 -23.66 7.46 -6.25
C ASP A 104 -22.57 8.15 -5.40
N LEU A 105 -21.44 8.53 -6.02
CA LEU A 105 -20.40 9.35 -5.37
C LEU A 105 -20.94 10.73 -4.99
N GLY A 106 -21.62 11.43 -5.89
CA GLY A 106 -22.25 12.74 -5.61
C GLY A 106 -23.26 12.67 -4.46
N ALA A 107 -24.11 11.64 -4.44
CA ALA A 107 -25.05 11.37 -3.36
C ALA A 107 -24.34 11.04 -2.03
N CYS A 108 -23.20 10.34 -2.07
CA CYS A 108 -22.36 10.13 -0.90
C CYS A 108 -21.83 11.46 -0.37
N VAL A 109 -21.23 12.28 -1.24
CA VAL A 109 -20.59 13.55 -0.86
C VAL A 109 -21.60 14.52 -0.25
N SER A 110 -22.81 14.60 -0.83
CA SER A 110 -23.90 15.40 -0.27
C SER A 110 -24.31 14.97 1.14
N ARG A 111 -24.13 13.70 1.51
CA ARG A 111 -24.50 13.17 2.83
C ARG A 111 -23.39 13.30 3.86
N ASN A 112 -22.17 12.98 3.45
CA ASN A 112 -21.04 12.84 4.38
C ASN A 112 -20.19 14.12 4.48
N GLU A 113 -20.38 15.08 3.57
CA GLU A 113 -19.65 16.37 3.50
C GLU A 113 -18.12 16.21 3.50
N GLN A 114 -17.64 15.02 3.13
CA GLN A 114 -16.23 14.63 3.14
C GLN A 114 -15.90 13.80 1.90
N LEU A 115 -14.84 14.19 1.19
CA LEU A 115 -14.38 13.51 -0.01
C LEU A 115 -12.85 13.30 0.04
N ASP A 116 -12.43 12.05 0.02
CA ASP A 116 -11.04 11.62 -0.07
C ASP A 116 -10.72 11.25 -1.52
N VAL A 117 -9.79 11.99 -2.11
CA VAL A 117 -9.38 11.82 -3.51
C VAL A 117 -7.92 11.41 -3.57
N MET A 118 -7.65 10.33 -4.27
CA MET A 118 -6.29 9.91 -4.58
C MET A 118 -6.03 10.06 -6.07
N LEU A 119 -5.01 10.82 -6.43
CA LEU A 119 -4.50 10.91 -7.79
C LEU A 119 -3.40 9.87 -7.95
N LEU A 120 -3.63 8.89 -8.82
CA LEU A 120 -2.70 7.82 -9.13
C LEU A 120 -2.12 8.03 -10.51
N MET A 121 -0.88 8.51 -10.56
CA MET A 121 -0.24 8.97 -11.79
C MET A 121 0.80 7.95 -12.26
N ASP A 122 0.69 7.57 -13.52
CA ASP A 122 1.64 6.67 -14.19
C ASP A 122 3.01 7.36 -14.37
N GLU A 123 4.07 6.61 -14.06
CA GLU A 123 5.48 7.04 -14.15
C GLU A 123 6.30 6.17 -15.09
N THR A 124 5.64 5.39 -15.93
CA THR A 124 6.31 4.52 -16.86
C THR A 124 6.93 5.28 -18.02
N GLY A 125 8.02 4.71 -18.53
CA GLY A 125 8.73 5.23 -19.67
C GLY A 125 7.92 5.21 -20.96
N SER A 126 6.70 4.67 -20.95
CA SER A 126 5.84 4.68 -22.13
C SER A 126 5.23 6.06 -22.44
N LEU A 127 5.21 6.92 -21.42
CA LEU A 127 4.60 8.23 -21.52
C LEU A 127 5.46 9.21 -22.33
N VAL A 128 6.78 9.04 -22.32
CA VAL A 128 7.72 10.00 -22.91
C VAL A 128 8.54 9.36 -24.04
N PRO A 129 9.05 10.15 -25.00
CA PRO A 129 9.90 9.62 -26.06
C PRO A 129 11.12 8.88 -25.52
N LYS A 130 11.33 7.64 -26.00
CA LYS A 130 12.60 6.90 -25.83
C LYS A 130 13.24 6.69 -27.21
N ASP A 131 14.52 7.02 -27.32
CA ASP A 131 15.41 6.69 -28.45
C ASP A 131 15.03 7.24 -29.85
N GLY A 132 14.13 8.21 -29.93
CA GLY A 132 13.91 9.04 -31.13
C GLY A 132 12.99 8.47 -32.22
N GLU A 133 12.56 7.21 -32.13
CA GLU A 133 11.57 6.62 -33.05
C GLU A 133 10.13 6.70 -32.52
N TRP A 134 9.94 6.57 -31.20
CA TRP A 134 8.63 6.67 -30.57
C TRP A 134 8.46 7.97 -29.80
N LYS A 135 7.31 8.63 -29.99
CA LYS A 135 6.99 9.93 -29.36
C LYS A 135 6.41 9.81 -27.95
N GLY A 136 6.15 8.61 -27.44
CA GLY A 136 5.44 8.44 -26.17
C GLY A 136 3.93 8.72 -26.27
N THR A 137 3.17 8.24 -25.30
CA THR A 137 1.71 8.42 -25.19
C THR A 137 1.31 9.75 -24.53
N ASP A 138 2.21 10.37 -23.76
CA ASP A 138 2.03 11.67 -23.12
C ASP A 138 3.29 12.58 -23.23
N PRO A 139 3.78 12.88 -24.46
CA PRO A 139 5.03 13.63 -24.67
C PRO A 139 5.01 15.06 -24.12
N GLU A 140 3.84 15.67 -24.02
CA GLU A 140 3.67 17.05 -23.57
C GLU A 140 3.30 17.14 -22.08
N HIS A 141 3.33 15.99 -21.39
CA HIS A 141 2.97 15.84 -19.97
C HIS A 141 1.56 16.34 -19.65
N ASN A 142 0.59 16.11 -20.53
CA ASN A 142 -0.81 16.51 -20.40
C ASN A 142 -1.46 15.98 -19.12
N ARG A 143 -0.97 14.87 -18.54
CA ARG A 143 -1.42 14.37 -17.24
C ARG A 143 -1.24 15.39 -16.10
N VAL A 144 -0.20 16.21 -16.15
CA VAL A 144 0.17 17.17 -15.10
C VAL A 144 -0.80 18.35 -15.02
N PRO A 145 -0.98 19.20 -16.07
CA PRO A 145 -1.91 20.31 -16.01
C PRO A 145 -3.36 19.84 -15.85
N ALA A 146 -3.69 18.63 -16.31
CA ALA A 146 -4.97 18.03 -16.08
C ALA A 146 -5.24 17.69 -14.61
N ALA A 147 -4.31 16.98 -13.96
CA ALA A 147 -4.41 16.68 -12.53
C ALA A 147 -4.43 17.98 -11.70
N GLN A 148 -3.66 19.01 -12.07
CA GLN A 148 -3.72 20.32 -11.43
C GLN A 148 -5.10 20.97 -11.56
N THR A 149 -5.69 20.96 -12.76
CA THR A 149 -7.04 21.54 -12.98
C THR A 149 -8.13 20.77 -12.23
N PHE A 150 -7.98 19.45 -12.11
CA PHE A 150 -8.88 18.64 -11.30
C PHE A 150 -8.84 19.03 -9.83
N VAL A 151 -7.65 19.21 -9.26
CA VAL A 151 -7.49 19.67 -7.88
C VAL A 151 -8.05 21.09 -7.70
N GLU A 152 -7.89 21.98 -8.67
CA GLU A 152 -8.55 23.29 -8.62
C GLU A 152 -10.08 23.16 -8.57
N SER A 153 -10.67 22.30 -9.41
CA SER A 153 -12.12 22.06 -9.45
C SER A 153 -12.64 21.51 -8.12
N LEU A 154 -11.86 20.64 -7.46
CA LEU A 154 -12.16 20.15 -6.12
C LEU A 154 -12.10 21.24 -5.04
N ALA A 155 -11.12 22.15 -5.13
CA ALA A 155 -10.98 23.26 -4.19
C ALA A 155 -12.16 24.23 -4.30
N GLU A 156 -12.62 24.52 -5.52
CA GLU A 156 -13.82 25.33 -5.75
C GLU A 156 -15.08 24.69 -5.17
N ARG A 157 -15.25 23.38 -5.38
CA ARG A 157 -16.41 22.66 -4.84
C ARG A 157 -16.45 22.76 -3.32
N GLN A 158 -15.30 22.67 -2.67
CA GLN A 158 -15.21 22.87 -1.22
C GLN A 158 -15.63 24.29 -0.82
N GLU A 159 -15.23 25.33 -1.56
CA GLU A 159 -15.65 26.71 -1.28
C GLU A 159 -17.17 26.90 -1.39
N ASP A 160 -17.83 26.26 -2.37
CA ASP A 160 -19.26 26.42 -2.58
C ASP A 160 -20.11 25.65 -1.58
N THR A 161 -19.74 24.38 -1.36
CA THR A 161 -20.59 23.41 -0.67
C THR A 161 -20.18 23.21 0.78
N GLY A 162 -18.99 23.69 1.17
CA GLY A 162 -18.39 23.38 2.47
C GLY A 162 -17.88 21.95 2.61
N THR A 163 -17.94 21.14 1.54
CA THR A 163 -17.43 19.75 1.53
C THR A 163 -15.94 19.75 1.84
N LYS A 164 -15.52 19.02 2.88
CA LYS A 164 -14.09 18.85 3.20
C LYS A 164 -13.46 17.90 2.20
N VAL A 165 -12.57 18.41 1.36
CA VAL A 165 -11.85 17.59 0.39
C VAL A 165 -10.43 17.33 0.89
N ARG A 166 -9.98 16.08 0.76
CA ARG A 166 -8.61 15.69 1.05
C ARG A 166 -8.02 15.02 -0.17
N VAL A 167 -6.82 15.44 -0.54
CA VAL A 167 -6.14 14.97 -1.74
C VAL A 167 -4.83 14.32 -1.36
N ARG A 168 -4.50 13.22 -2.03
CA ARG A 168 -3.16 12.64 -2.04
C ARG A 168 -2.71 12.40 -3.47
N VAL A 169 -1.45 12.71 -3.75
CA VAL A 169 -0.82 12.47 -5.04
C VAL A 169 0.10 11.27 -4.91
N THR A 170 -0.06 10.30 -5.79
CA THR A 170 0.61 9.01 -5.74
C THR A 170 1.11 8.63 -7.13
N GLY A 171 2.18 7.85 -7.18
CA GLY A 171 2.80 7.39 -8.41
C GLY A 171 2.74 5.89 -8.54
N PHE A 172 2.84 5.38 -9.77
CA PHE A 172 3.06 3.95 -9.97
C PHE A 172 3.86 3.62 -11.23
N GLY A 173 4.46 2.44 -11.20
CA GLY A 173 5.15 1.79 -12.31
C GLY A 173 5.32 0.31 -11.99
N GLU A 174 6.55 -0.10 -11.66
CA GLU A 174 6.80 -1.46 -11.15
C GLU A 174 6.20 -1.65 -9.75
N THR A 175 6.18 -0.56 -8.96
CA THR A 175 5.66 -0.52 -7.60
C THR A 175 4.70 0.66 -7.41
N TYR A 176 3.87 0.58 -6.36
CA TYR A 176 3.05 1.69 -5.90
C TYR A 176 3.87 2.64 -5.01
N LYS A 177 3.78 3.95 -5.28
CA LYS A 177 4.57 4.99 -4.62
C LYS A 177 3.67 6.05 -3.99
N SER A 178 3.91 6.31 -2.71
CA SER A 178 3.14 7.23 -1.87
C SER A 178 4.04 7.73 -0.73
N GLY A 179 3.63 8.75 0.04
CA GLY A 179 4.42 9.24 1.18
C GLY A 179 4.75 8.15 2.23
N THR A 180 4.00 7.05 2.23
CA THR A 180 4.23 5.89 3.11
C THR A 180 5.30 4.93 2.55
N THR A 181 5.42 4.83 1.23
CA THR A 181 6.32 3.87 0.56
C THR A 181 7.59 4.52 0.01
N ASP A 182 7.55 5.82 -0.29
CA ASP A 182 8.65 6.60 -0.85
C ASP A 182 8.59 8.06 -0.34
N GLN A 183 9.70 8.56 0.20
CA GLN A 183 9.81 9.91 0.76
C GLN A 183 9.74 11.02 -0.31
N ALA A 184 9.81 10.68 -1.60
CA ALA A 184 9.63 11.62 -2.70
C ALA A 184 8.17 12.07 -2.91
N TYR A 185 7.22 11.49 -2.17
CA TYR A 185 5.79 11.79 -2.24
C TYR A 185 5.31 12.40 -0.94
N GLY A 186 4.27 13.22 -1.03
CA GLY A 186 3.64 13.87 0.09
C GLY A 186 2.66 12.96 0.85
N ASP A 187 2.23 13.48 1.99
CA ASP A 187 1.12 12.91 2.76
C ASP A 187 -0.24 13.39 2.27
N TRP A 188 -1.32 12.85 2.84
CA TRP A 188 -2.67 13.38 2.59
C TRP A 188 -2.75 14.86 2.99
N MET A 189 -3.29 15.69 2.11
CA MET A 189 -3.47 17.12 2.33
C MET A 189 -4.95 17.48 2.35
N ASN A 190 -5.37 18.28 3.34
CA ASN A 190 -6.66 18.96 3.25
C ASN A 190 -6.55 20.00 2.14
N LEU A 191 -7.50 19.97 1.21
CA LEU A 191 -7.53 20.90 0.10
C LEU A 191 -8.24 22.18 0.55
N ASP A 192 -7.64 23.34 0.33
CA ASP A 192 -8.27 24.64 0.47
C ASP A 192 -7.48 25.67 -0.37
N THR A 193 -7.90 26.94 -0.35
CA THR A 193 -7.25 28.02 -1.10
C THR A 193 -5.76 28.20 -0.78
N SER A 194 -5.31 27.78 0.41
CA SER A 194 -3.92 27.90 0.86
C SER A 194 -3.07 26.68 0.51
N THR A 195 -3.68 25.50 0.35
CA THR A 195 -2.96 24.24 0.07
C THR A 195 -2.99 23.83 -1.40
N VAL A 196 -3.95 24.33 -2.20
CA VAL A 196 -4.10 23.99 -3.63
C VAL A 196 -2.78 24.11 -4.41
N ASP A 197 -2.01 25.18 -4.20
CA ASP A 197 -0.73 25.39 -4.87
C ASP A 197 0.35 24.39 -4.45
N SER A 198 0.30 23.90 -3.21
CA SER A 198 1.22 22.86 -2.72
C SER A 198 0.93 21.52 -3.40
N VAL A 199 -0.35 21.15 -3.52
CA VAL A 199 -0.77 19.94 -4.27
C VAL A 199 -0.38 20.06 -5.74
N LYS A 200 -0.61 21.23 -6.36
CA LYS A 200 -0.21 21.47 -7.76
C LYS A 200 1.29 21.33 -7.98
N LYS A 201 2.11 21.77 -7.02
CA LYS A 201 3.56 21.63 -7.06
C LYS A 201 4.02 20.16 -6.91
N GLU A 202 3.30 19.37 -6.12
CA GLU A 202 3.56 17.93 -6.03
C GLU A 202 3.23 17.23 -7.35
N ILE A 203 2.10 17.58 -7.98
CA ILE A 203 1.71 17.09 -9.30
C ILE A 203 2.73 17.53 -10.37
N GLU A 204 3.27 18.74 -10.29
CA GLU A 204 4.27 19.27 -11.23
C GLU A 204 5.52 18.39 -11.30
N ALA A 205 5.91 17.75 -10.20
CA ALA A 205 7.07 16.86 -10.15
C ALA A 205 6.94 15.64 -11.10
N PHE A 206 5.73 15.28 -11.52
CA PHE A 206 5.49 14.18 -12.45
C PHE A 206 5.94 14.47 -13.89
N LYS A 207 6.28 15.72 -14.24
CA LYS A 207 6.93 16.02 -15.52
C LYS A 207 8.25 15.25 -15.66
N ASP A 208 8.98 15.12 -14.56
CA ASP A 208 10.29 14.46 -14.52
C ASP A 208 10.22 12.98 -14.10
N ARG A 209 9.03 12.45 -13.81
CA ARG A 209 8.79 11.05 -13.38
C ARG A 209 8.12 10.26 -14.50
N ALA A 210 8.94 9.63 -15.34
CA ALA A 210 8.52 8.81 -16.47
C ALA A 210 9.61 7.81 -16.85
N ASN A 211 10.19 7.13 -15.86
CA ASN A 211 11.40 6.32 -16.01
C ASN A 211 11.24 4.86 -15.55
N GLU A 212 10.04 4.45 -15.15
CA GLU A 212 9.76 3.06 -14.77
C GLU A 212 9.66 2.16 -16.01
N ASP A 213 10.13 0.92 -15.90
CA ASP A 213 10.16 -0.02 -17.03
C ASP A 213 8.84 -0.80 -17.21
N TRP A 214 8.05 -0.95 -16.15
CA TRP A 214 6.84 -1.77 -16.12
C TRP A 214 5.64 -0.98 -15.64
N THR A 215 4.47 -1.28 -16.19
CA THR A 215 3.18 -0.62 -15.89
C THR A 215 2.25 -1.63 -15.22
N ARG A 216 2.36 -1.77 -13.90
CA ARG A 216 1.62 -2.81 -13.14
C ARG A 216 0.36 -2.25 -12.49
N HIS A 217 -0.73 -2.18 -13.26
CA HIS A 217 -2.04 -1.67 -12.79
C HIS A 217 -2.58 -2.42 -11.57
N SER A 218 -2.37 -3.74 -11.47
CA SER A 218 -2.80 -4.54 -10.32
C SER A 218 -2.13 -4.11 -9.02
N VAL A 219 -0.82 -3.83 -9.07
CA VAL A 219 -0.05 -3.32 -7.92
C VAL A 219 -0.45 -1.90 -7.58
N ALA A 220 -0.68 -1.06 -8.59
CA ALA A 220 -1.10 0.31 -8.39
C ALA A 220 -2.46 0.41 -7.68
N VAL A 221 -3.44 -0.37 -8.14
CA VAL A 221 -4.80 -0.40 -7.58
C VAL A 221 -4.84 -1.03 -6.19
N ASP A 222 -4.09 -2.13 -5.96
CA ASP A 222 -4.00 -2.75 -4.63
C ASP A 222 -3.26 -1.85 -3.62
N GLY A 223 -2.19 -1.18 -4.07
CA GLY A 223 -1.46 -0.19 -3.28
C GLY A 223 -2.35 0.99 -2.86
N ALA A 224 -3.12 1.54 -3.80
CA ALA A 224 -4.09 2.61 -3.53
C ALA A 224 -5.17 2.17 -2.52
N TYR A 225 -5.73 0.97 -2.67
CA TYR A 225 -6.67 0.39 -1.69
C TYR A 225 -6.05 0.36 -0.29
N ASN A 226 -4.83 -0.17 -0.17
CA ASN A 226 -4.13 -0.27 1.11
C ASN A 226 -3.88 1.13 1.72
N ASP A 227 -3.51 2.12 0.92
CA ASP A 227 -3.26 3.48 1.40
C ASP A 227 -4.55 4.18 1.86
N PHE A 228 -5.67 4.00 1.14
CA PHE A 228 -7.01 4.45 1.61
C PHE A 228 -7.39 3.84 2.96
N THR A 229 -7.15 2.53 3.15
CA THR A 229 -7.49 1.84 4.39
C THR A 229 -6.67 2.34 5.58
N GLN A 230 -5.38 2.65 5.38
CA GLN A 230 -4.51 3.21 6.42
C GLN A 230 -4.91 4.63 6.80
N PHE A 231 -5.25 5.45 5.80
CA PHE A 231 -5.65 6.83 6.03
C PHE A 231 -7.02 6.97 6.67
N SER A 232 -7.97 6.08 6.33
CA SER A 232 -9.34 6.10 6.86
C SER A 232 -9.42 5.82 8.37
N LYS A 233 -8.30 5.56 9.05
CA LYS A 233 -8.22 5.33 10.49
C LYS A 233 -8.84 6.49 11.28
N GLY A 234 -9.95 6.20 11.97
CA GLY A 234 -10.66 7.17 12.80
C GLY A 234 -11.37 8.28 12.03
N GLN A 235 -11.50 8.14 10.70
CA GLN A 235 -12.24 9.08 9.86
C GLN A 235 -13.70 8.64 9.72
N GLU A 236 -14.64 9.56 9.91
CA GLU A 236 -16.06 9.24 9.80
C GLU A 236 -16.50 9.16 8.34
N ASN A 237 -16.64 7.93 7.83
CA ASN A 237 -17.28 7.58 6.55
C ASN A 237 -17.01 8.54 5.37
N PRO A 238 -15.73 8.85 5.03
CA PRO A 238 -15.46 9.72 3.89
C PRO A 238 -15.89 9.03 2.60
N CYS A 239 -16.43 9.79 1.66
CA CYS A 239 -16.61 9.32 0.29
C CYS A 239 -15.24 9.22 -0.36
N ARG A 240 -14.97 8.17 -1.14
CA ARG A 240 -13.62 7.89 -1.64
C ARG A 240 -13.61 7.77 -3.15
N MET A 241 -12.62 8.39 -3.77
CA MET A 241 -12.42 8.36 -5.21
C MET A 241 -10.95 8.16 -5.57
N LEU A 242 -10.68 7.14 -6.38
CA LEU A 242 -9.38 6.92 -7.00
C LEU A 242 -9.43 7.42 -8.44
N VAL A 243 -8.54 8.33 -8.81
CA VAL A 243 -8.40 8.86 -10.17
C VAL A 243 -7.07 8.42 -10.75
N MET A 244 -7.09 7.50 -11.72
CA MET A 244 -5.88 6.92 -12.31
C MET A 244 -5.60 7.50 -13.70
N PHE A 245 -4.40 8.06 -13.89
CA PHE A 245 -3.90 8.59 -15.17
C PHE A 245 -2.88 7.63 -15.75
N THR A 246 -3.16 7.04 -16.91
CA THR A 246 -2.28 6.04 -17.54
C THR A 246 -2.59 5.89 -19.02
N ASP A 247 -1.66 5.37 -19.80
CA ASP A 247 -1.89 5.05 -21.21
C ASP A 247 -2.57 3.69 -21.43
N GLY A 248 -2.87 2.96 -20.35
CA GLY A 248 -3.58 1.68 -20.37
C GLY A 248 -2.72 0.48 -20.78
N ALA A 249 -1.43 0.68 -21.07
CA ALA A 249 -0.54 -0.41 -21.44
C ALA A 249 -0.13 -1.22 -20.21
N SER A 250 -0.83 -2.33 -19.90
CA SER A 250 -0.41 -3.21 -18.78
C SER A 250 0.83 -4.02 -19.15
N THR A 251 1.91 -3.87 -18.38
CA THR A 251 3.17 -4.60 -18.59
C THR A 251 3.76 -5.09 -17.26
N SER A 252 4.33 -6.29 -17.25
CA SER A 252 5.04 -6.85 -16.10
C SER A 252 6.12 -7.84 -16.56
N PRO A 253 7.05 -8.24 -15.68
CA PRO A 253 8.03 -9.30 -15.97
C PRO A 253 7.38 -10.63 -16.40
N GLU A 254 6.18 -10.94 -15.89
CA GLU A 254 5.38 -12.12 -16.22
C GLU A 254 4.54 -11.93 -17.50
N GLY A 255 4.45 -10.71 -18.02
CA GLY A 255 3.75 -10.33 -19.24
C GLY A 255 2.42 -9.62 -18.99
N GLY A 256 2.04 -8.74 -19.92
CA GLY A 256 0.86 -7.88 -19.78
C GLY A 256 -0.48 -8.60 -19.61
N GLU A 257 -0.62 -9.83 -20.12
CA GLU A 257 -1.85 -10.61 -19.92
C GLU A 257 -1.99 -11.13 -18.49
N ALA A 258 -0.89 -11.58 -17.88
CA ALA A 258 -0.89 -12.00 -16.49
C ALA A 258 -1.24 -10.81 -15.56
N GLU A 259 -0.73 -9.62 -15.89
CA GLU A 259 -1.03 -8.38 -15.17
C GLU A 259 -2.51 -7.99 -15.27
N ARG A 260 -3.10 -8.05 -16.47
CA ARG A 260 -4.56 -7.81 -16.65
C ARG A 260 -5.39 -8.83 -15.89
N GLN A 261 -4.99 -10.10 -15.92
CA GLN A 261 -5.67 -11.15 -15.17
C GLN A 261 -5.54 -10.93 -13.65
N ALA A 262 -4.38 -10.49 -13.16
CA ALA A 262 -4.18 -10.17 -11.75
C ALA A 262 -5.05 -9.01 -11.28
N LEU A 263 -5.22 -7.98 -12.13
CA LEU A 263 -6.10 -6.84 -11.89
C LEU A 263 -7.59 -7.25 -11.86
N CYS A 264 -8.00 -8.07 -12.83
CA CYS A 264 -9.41 -8.36 -13.12
C CYS A 264 -9.94 -9.72 -12.64
N ARG A 265 -9.13 -10.52 -11.94
CA ARG A 265 -9.61 -11.77 -11.33
C ARG A 265 -10.71 -11.47 -10.31
N ALA A 266 -11.60 -12.44 -10.11
CA ALA A 266 -12.60 -12.41 -9.04
C ALA A 266 -11.94 -12.13 -7.68
N GLY A 267 -12.45 -11.14 -6.94
CA GLY A 267 -11.88 -10.69 -5.67
C GLY A 267 -10.50 -10.02 -5.80
N GLY A 268 -10.09 -9.66 -7.02
CA GLY A 268 -8.87 -8.93 -7.31
C GLY A 268 -8.93 -7.46 -6.91
N PRO A 269 -7.89 -6.66 -7.20
CA PRO A 269 -7.79 -5.27 -6.75
C PRO A 269 -8.98 -4.38 -7.11
N VAL A 270 -9.56 -4.54 -8.31
CA VAL A 270 -10.74 -3.76 -8.73
C VAL A 270 -11.99 -4.12 -7.91
N ASP A 271 -12.22 -5.40 -7.64
CA ASP A 271 -13.33 -5.84 -6.79
C ASP A 271 -13.15 -5.36 -5.34
N LYS A 272 -11.90 -5.33 -4.83
CA LYS A 272 -11.59 -4.79 -3.50
C LYS A 272 -11.95 -3.30 -3.38
N LEU A 273 -11.58 -2.47 -4.37
CA LEU A 273 -11.97 -1.06 -4.39
C LEU A 273 -13.49 -0.89 -4.38
N ARG A 274 -14.20 -1.64 -5.24
CA ARG A 274 -15.66 -1.57 -5.35
C ARG A 274 -16.36 -2.00 -4.05
N ALA A 275 -15.90 -3.09 -3.44
CA ALA A 275 -16.42 -3.58 -2.15
C ALA A 275 -16.20 -2.55 -1.02
N ALA A 276 -15.09 -1.81 -1.07
CA ALA A 276 -14.80 -0.71 -0.16
C ALA A 276 -15.60 0.58 -0.43
N GLY A 277 -16.42 0.63 -1.48
CA GLY A 277 -17.15 1.83 -1.87
C GLY A 277 -16.24 2.93 -2.44
N ILE A 278 -15.06 2.57 -2.97
CA ILE A 278 -14.14 3.51 -3.63
C ILE A 278 -14.53 3.60 -5.10
N THR A 279 -14.89 4.80 -5.57
CA THR A 279 -15.20 5.07 -6.98
C THR A 279 -13.91 5.12 -7.79
N LEU A 280 -13.80 4.30 -8.83
CA LEU A 280 -12.63 4.24 -9.71
C LEU A 280 -12.85 5.04 -11.00
N VAL A 281 -12.19 6.17 -11.13
CA VAL A 281 -12.13 6.96 -12.37
C VAL A 281 -10.82 6.69 -13.09
N THR A 282 -10.89 6.35 -14.38
CA THR A 282 -9.71 6.09 -15.20
C THR A 282 -9.60 7.09 -16.34
N ILE A 283 -8.38 7.57 -16.57
CA ILE A 283 -8.06 8.57 -17.59
C ILE A 283 -7.03 7.96 -18.53
N GLY A 284 -7.44 7.72 -19.76
CA GLY A 284 -6.59 7.21 -20.83
C GLY A 284 -5.77 8.33 -21.47
N LEU A 285 -4.44 8.28 -21.30
CA LEU A 285 -3.50 9.22 -21.92
C LEU A 285 -3.16 8.77 -23.33
N ARG A 286 -3.35 9.65 -24.32
CA ARG A 286 -3.08 9.35 -25.72
C ARG A 286 -2.37 10.50 -26.42
N ASN A 287 -1.45 10.13 -27.30
CA ASN A 287 -0.88 11.05 -28.26
C ASN A 287 -1.86 11.24 -29.45
N PRO A 288 -2.32 12.48 -29.74
CA PRO A 288 -3.23 12.74 -30.87
C PRO A 288 -2.71 12.29 -32.24
N GLU A 289 -1.38 12.22 -32.39
CA GLU A 289 -0.74 11.81 -33.63
C GLU A 289 -0.65 10.28 -33.79
N ASP A 290 -0.91 9.51 -32.72
CA ASP A 290 -0.95 8.05 -32.73
C ASP A 290 -2.26 7.52 -32.09
N PRO A 291 -3.33 7.36 -32.88
CA PRO A 291 -4.65 6.99 -32.39
C PRO A 291 -4.83 5.49 -32.09
N THR A 292 -3.76 4.68 -32.15
CA THR A 292 -3.88 3.20 -32.15
C THR A 292 -4.00 2.54 -30.77
N GLY A 293 -3.99 3.31 -29.68
CA GLY A 293 -4.07 2.76 -28.32
C GLY A 293 -5.38 2.01 -28.02
N ASP A 294 -5.32 1.03 -27.11
CA ASP A 294 -6.48 0.30 -26.60
C ASP A 294 -6.70 0.62 -25.12
N PHE A 295 -7.87 1.16 -24.79
CA PHE A 295 -8.27 1.52 -23.42
C PHE A 295 -9.30 0.55 -22.83
N ASP A 296 -9.53 -0.61 -23.46
CA ASP A 296 -10.51 -1.59 -23.02
C ASP A 296 -10.30 -2.01 -21.56
N ILE A 297 -9.05 -2.18 -21.12
CA ILE A 297 -8.75 -2.56 -19.73
C ILE A 297 -9.19 -1.47 -18.75
N LEU A 298 -8.98 -0.19 -19.09
CA LEU A 298 -9.35 0.95 -18.26
C LEU A 298 -10.88 1.09 -18.18
N ARG A 299 -11.57 0.94 -19.31
CA ARG A 299 -13.04 0.96 -19.38
C ARG A 299 -13.66 -0.22 -18.65
N ARG A 300 -13.09 -1.43 -18.77
CA ARG A 300 -13.57 -2.60 -18.02
C ARG A 300 -13.38 -2.44 -16.52
N ALA A 301 -12.30 -1.79 -16.09
CA ALA A 301 -12.01 -1.52 -14.69
C ALA A 301 -12.94 -0.45 -14.10
N SER A 302 -13.25 0.64 -14.81
CA SER A 302 -14.08 1.72 -14.27
C SER A 302 -15.57 1.61 -14.59
N GLU A 303 -15.93 1.22 -15.83
CA GLU A 303 -17.30 1.18 -16.37
C GLU A 303 -17.84 -0.26 -16.55
N GLY A 304 -16.98 -1.28 -16.48
CA GLY A 304 -17.39 -2.67 -16.70
C GLY A 304 -17.67 -3.01 -18.17
N THR A 305 -17.32 -2.13 -19.10
CA THR A 305 -17.53 -2.34 -20.55
C THR A 305 -16.23 -2.13 -21.35
N PRO A 306 -16.07 -2.75 -22.53
CA PRO A 306 -16.92 -3.81 -23.09
C PRO A 306 -16.77 -5.15 -22.32
N PRO A 307 -17.75 -6.08 -22.39
CA PRO A 307 -17.65 -7.37 -21.72
C PRO A 307 -16.46 -8.25 -22.21
N PRO A 308 -15.93 -9.15 -21.36
CA PRO A 308 -16.28 -9.33 -19.94
C PRO A 308 -15.80 -8.15 -19.07
N PRO A 309 -16.53 -7.80 -17.99
CA PRO A 309 -16.10 -6.78 -17.05
C PRO A 309 -14.82 -7.19 -16.32
N CYS A 310 -14.12 -6.21 -15.75
CA CYS A 310 -12.98 -6.48 -14.87
C CYS A 310 -13.52 -6.76 -13.46
N GLY A 311 -13.27 -7.95 -12.92
CA GLY A 311 -13.86 -8.40 -11.65
C GLY A 311 -15.34 -8.83 -11.76
N ASP A 312 -15.89 -9.29 -10.64
CA ASP A 312 -17.28 -9.80 -10.57
C ASP A 312 -18.27 -8.77 -10.00
N ARG A 313 -17.77 -7.65 -9.46
CA ARG A 313 -18.59 -6.58 -8.88
C ARG A 313 -19.13 -5.63 -9.96
N PRO A 314 -20.34 -5.07 -9.79
CA PRO A 314 -20.81 -3.99 -10.66
C PRO A 314 -19.84 -2.82 -10.66
N ALA A 315 -19.58 -2.28 -11.85
CA ALA A 315 -18.78 -1.08 -12.01
C ALA A 315 -19.43 0.12 -11.31
N ASN A 316 -18.61 0.97 -10.69
CA ASN A 316 -19.05 2.11 -9.88
C ASN A 316 -18.32 3.41 -10.25
N GLY A 317 -17.71 3.48 -11.44
CA GLY A 317 -16.90 4.61 -11.88
C GLY A 317 -17.09 4.94 -13.35
N ALA A 318 -16.12 5.67 -13.91
CA ALA A 318 -16.17 6.18 -15.27
C ALA A 318 -14.78 6.17 -15.94
N PHE A 319 -14.76 6.06 -17.27
CA PHE A 319 -13.57 6.21 -18.08
C PHE A 319 -13.63 7.49 -18.89
N PHE A 320 -12.50 8.19 -18.96
CA PHE A 320 -12.33 9.37 -19.79
C PHE A 320 -11.10 9.21 -20.68
N GLU A 321 -11.22 9.58 -21.95
CA GLU A 321 -10.09 9.63 -22.87
C GLU A 321 -9.56 11.06 -22.94
N ALA A 322 -8.26 11.22 -22.70
CA ALA A 322 -7.57 12.50 -22.77
C ALA A 322 -6.65 12.52 -23.99
N THR A 323 -7.09 13.21 -25.04
CA THR A 323 -6.27 13.53 -26.22
C THR A 323 -5.49 14.84 -26.02
N ASN A 324 -5.98 15.75 -25.17
CA ASN A 324 -5.36 17.02 -24.82
C ASN A 324 -5.86 17.49 -23.43
N VAL A 325 -5.27 18.56 -22.90
CA VAL A 325 -5.58 19.08 -21.56
C VAL A 325 -7.05 19.53 -21.47
N GLY A 326 -7.58 20.21 -22.49
CA GLY A 326 -8.95 20.73 -22.48
C GLY A 326 -10.02 19.63 -22.40
N GLY A 327 -9.85 18.55 -23.17
CA GLY A 327 -10.73 17.37 -23.11
C GLY A 327 -10.76 16.70 -21.73
N LEU A 328 -9.65 16.75 -21.00
CA LEU A 328 -9.56 16.19 -19.66
C LEU A 328 -10.21 17.09 -18.59
N VAL A 329 -10.09 18.41 -18.73
CA VAL A 329 -10.84 19.37 -17.90
C VAL A 329 -12.35 19.16 -18.08
N ILE A 330 -12.81 19.00 -19.32
CA ILE A 330 -14.20 18.67 -19.65
C ILE A 330 -14.65 17.37 -18.96
N ALA A 331 -13.83 16.32 -19.08
CA ALA A 331 -14.09 15.03 -18.43
C ALA A 331 -14.26 15.15 -16.92
N PHE A 332 -13.40 15.92 -16.24
CA PHE A 332 -13.51 16.15 -14.80
C PHE A 332 -14.74 16.95 -14.40
N GLN A 333 -15.05 18.00 -15.17
CA GLN A 333 -16.27 18.79 -14.98
C GLN A 333 -17.52 17.94 -15.17
N GLN A 334 -17.48 16.90 -16.03
CA GLN A 334 -18.55 15.93 -16.17
C GLN A 334 -18.59 14.92 -15.00
N ALA A 335 -17.42 14.52 -14.49
CA ALA A 335 -17.30 13.54 -13.42
C ALA A 335 -17.81 14.04 -12.06
N LEU A 336 -17.59 15.32 -11.74
CA LEU A 336 -17.88 15.90 -10.42
C LEU A 336 -19.29 16.49 -10.29
N ARG A 337 -20.19 16.26 -11.25
CA ARG A 337 -21.54 16.85 -11.25
C ARG A 337 -22.47 16.16 -10.26
N ASP A 338 -23.22 16.94 -9.51
CA ASP A 338 -24.26 16.53 -8.57
C ASP A 338 -25.69 16.85 -9.05
N GLY A 339 -25.82 17.44 -10.24
CA GLY A 339 -27.10 17.76 -10.87
C GLY A 339 -27.44 19.26 -10.78
N GLY A 340 -28.61 19.63 -11.32
CA GLY A 340 -28.97 21.05 -11.48
C GLY A 340 -28.23 21.74 -12.61
N ASP A 341 -27.69 20.96 -13.54
CA ASP A 341 -26.87 21.41 -14.67
C ASP A 341 -27.65 21.47 -15.97
N PHE A 342 -27.31 22.41 -16.82
CA PHE A 342 -27.68 22.44 -18.23
C PHE A 342 -26.40 22.46 -19.06
N GLU A 343 -26.21 21.42 -19.86
CA GLU A 343 -25.02 21.23 -20.68
C GLU A 343 -25.32 21.42 -22.16
N HIS A 344 -24.32 21.94 -22.86
CA HIS A 344 -24.28 22.00 -24.30
C HIS A 344 -22.88 21.66 -24.79
N GLU A 345 -22.80 20.67 -25.68
CA GLU A 345 -21.61 20.45 -26.50
C GLU A 345 -21.84 21.10 -27.86
N GLY A 346 -20.89 21.94 -28.27
CA GLY A 346 -20.95 22.68 -29.53
C GLY A 346 -19.55 23.04 -30.02
N THR A 347 -19.49 24.00 -30.93
CA THR A 347 -18.25 24.55 -31.47
C THR A 347 -17.92 25.92 -30.88
N ALA A 348 -16.67 26.38 -31.00
CA ALA A 348 -16.26 27.70 -30.51
C ALA A 348 -17.09 28.86 -31.07
N GLY A 349 -17.59 28.72 -32.31
CA GLY A 349 -18.42 29.73 -32.95
C GLY A 349 -19.90 29.69 -32.56
N GLU A 350 -20.38 28.67 -31.85
CA GLU A 350 -21.79 28.52 -31.51
C GLU A 350 -22.09 29.12 -30.11
N PRO A 351 -23.10 30.00 -29.98
CA PRO A 351 -23.47 30.54 -28.69
C PRO A 351 -24.23 29.48 -27.86
N PHE A 352 -23.76 29.23 -26.65
CA PHE A 352 -24.48 28.46 -25.65
C PHE A 352 -25.57 29.34 -25.01
N LYS A 353 -26.84 28.97 -25.19
CA LYS A 353 -28.00 29.75 -24.74
C LYS A 353 -28.76 29.03 -23.64
N PHE A 354 -29.13 29.74 -22.58
CA PHE A 354 -29.94 29.23 -21.47
C PHE A 354 -30.89 30.30 -20.95
N VAL A 355 -32.01 29.89 -20.36
CA VAL A 355 -33.06 30.79 -19.89
C VAL A 355 -33.21 30.69 -18.38
N LEU A 356 -33.03 31.81 -17.70
CA LEU A 356 -33.20 31.94 -16.26
C LEU A 356 -34.54 32.60 -15.91
N ASP A 357 -34.94 32.45 -14.65
CA ASP A 357 -36.03 33.22 -14.04
C ASP A 357 -35.63 33.66 -12.62
N ASP A 358 -36.42 34.56 -12.03
CA ASP A 358 -36.05 35.25 -10.78
C ASP A 358 -36.19 34.36 -9.53
N SER A 359 -36.60 33.09 -9.65
CA SER A 359 -36.53 32.14 -8.53
C SER A 359 -35.11 31.62 -8.28
N ILE A 360 -34.26 31.72 -9.30
CA ILE A 360 -32.83 31.41 -9.25
C ILE A 360 -32.11 32.69 -8.83
N ASN A 361 -31.20 32.58 -7.85
CA ASN A 361 -30.43 33.70 -7.31
C ASN A 361 -28.91 33.54 -7.45
N ALA A 362 -28.45 32.34 -7.82
CA ALA A 362 -27.06 32.05 -8.06
C ALA A 362 -26.95 31.06 -9.22
N VAL A 363 -25.98 31.30 -10.11
CA VAL A 363 -25.64 30.43 -11.24
C VAL A 363 -24.13 30.27 -11.25
N ARG A 364 -23.64 29.05 -11.45
CA ARG A 364 -22.27 28.81 -11.89
C ARG A 364 -22.28 28.49 -13.37
N PHE A 365 -21.27 28.97 -14.07
CA PHE A 365 -21.04 28.57 -15.44
C PHE A 365 -19.59 28.12 -15.60
N SER A 366 -19.40 27.17 -16.49
CA SER A 366 -18.09 26.78 -16.97
C SER A 366 -18.17 26.52 -18.47
N VAL A 367 -17.24 27.08 -19.22
CA VAL A 367 -17.13 26.85 -20.65
C VAL A 367 -15.68 26.53 -20.94
N THR A 368 -15.45 25.36 -21.52
CA THR A 368 -14.11 24.81 -21.76
C THR A 368 -14.01 24.39 -23.21
N SER A 369 -12.96 24.81 -23.89
CA SER A 369 -12.57 24.29 -25.20
C SER A 369 -11.68 23.06 -25.04
N GLU A 370 -11.88 22.09 -25.92
CA GLU A 370 -11.02 20.90 -25.96
C GLU A 370 -9.61 21.27 -26.46
N GLN A 371 -9.52 22.20 -27.43
CA GLN A 371 -8.27 22.63 -28.04
C GLN A 371 -7.99 24.12 -27.83
N ASP A 372 -6.74 24.54 -28.08
CA ASP A 372 -6.38 25.95 -28.20
C ASP A 372 -7.10 26.63 -29.38
N LEU A 373 -7.85 27.68 -29.06
CA LEU A 373 -8.60 28.58 -29.93
C LEU A 373 -7.79 29.83 -30.32
N GLY A 374 -6.59 30.01 -29.78
CA GLY A 374 -5.65 31.09 -30.06
C GLY A 374 -5.60 32.17 -28.96
N GLU A 375 -4.47 32.89 -28.90
CA GLU A 375 -4.13 33.84 -27.82
C GLU A 375 -5.15 34.96 -27.57
N LYS A 376 -5.99 35.28 -28.56
CA LYS A 376 -7.00 36.35 -28.45
C LYS A 376 -8.40 35.83 -28.12
N ALA A 377 -8.59 34.51 -28.13
CA ALA A 377 -9.88 33.91 -27.86
C ALA A 377 -10.32 34.24 -26.43
N LYS A 378 -11.54 34.75 -26.28
CA LYS A 378 -12.12 35.13 -24.99
C LYS A 378 -13.59 34.75 -24.92
N LEU A 379 -14.07 34.40 -23.73
CA LEU A 379 -15.49 34.11 -23.54
C LEU A 379 -16.26 35.41 -23.27
N VAL A 380 -17.41 35.56 -23.91
CA VAL A 380 -18.30 36.71 -23.72
C VAL A 380 -19.63 36.23 -23.16
N LEU A 381 -20.04 36.81 -22.03
CA LEU A 381 -21.35 36.61 -21.42
C LEU A 381 -22.30 37.73 -21.86
N THR A 382 -23.48 37.35 -22.35
CA THR A 382 -24.52 38.27 -22.83
C THR A 382 -25.80 38.11 -21.99
N ALA A 383 -26.30 39.21 -21.45
CA ALA A 383 -27.54 39.27 -20.68
C ALA A 383 -28.79 39.41 -21.58
N PRO A 384 -30.01 39.17 -21.03
CA PRO A 384 -31.26 39.24 -21.79
C PRO A 384 -31.58 40.62 -22.39
N ASP A 385 -31.01 41.69 -21.83
CA ASP A 385 -31.12 43.06 -22.32
C ASP A 385 -30.13 43.39 -23.46
N GLY A 386 -29.25 42.43 -23.79
CA GLY A 386 -28.20 42.57 -24.80
C GLY A 386 -26.90 43.18 -24.30
N SER A 387 -26.79 43.53 -23.02
CA SER A 387 -25.52 43.94 -22.43
C SER A 387 -24.53 42.77 -22.35
N THR A 388 -23.24 43.05 -22.49
CA THR A 388 -22.18 42.03 -22.56
C THR A 388 -21.04 42.33 -21.61
N ILE A 389 -20.36 41.28 -21.15
CA ILE A 389 -19.10 41.38 -20.41
C ILE A 389 -18.09 40.37 -20.95
N ASP A 390 -16.85 40.84 -21.15
CA ASP A 390 -15.73 40.02 -21.59
C ASP A 390 -15.09 39.33 -20.37
N LEU A 391 -14.99 38.01 -20.41
CA LEU A 391 -14.46 37.20 -19.32
C LEU A 391 -12.98 36.89 -19.59
N VAL A 392 -12.13 37.87 -19.30
CA VAL A 392 -10.67 37.78 -19.49
C VAL A 392 -9.97 37.70 -18.14
N ASP A 393 -8.91 36.89 -18.06
CA ASP A 393 -8.13 36.64 -16.85
C ASP A 393 -9.02 36.34 -15.64
N LYS A 394 -8.69 36.89 -14.47
CA LYS A 394 -9.54 36.86 -13.28
C LYS A 394 -10.16 38.24 -13.07
N GLY A 395 -11.45 38.29 -12.78
CA GLY A 395 -12.14 39.55 -12.55
C GLY A 395 -13.53 39.41 -11.94
N ASP A 396 -14.10 40.55 -11.61
CA ASP A 396 -15.48 40.72 -11.18
C ASP A 396 -16.13 41.90 -11.91
N GLY A 397 -17.46 41.89 -12.00
CA GLY A 397 -18.21 42.87 -12.77
C GLY A 397 -19.72 42.74 -12.64
N THR A 398 -20.44 43.49 -13.47
CA THR A 398 -21.91 43.49 -13.50
C THR A 398 -22.39 43.53 -14.95
N VAL A 399 -23.37 42.70 -15.27
CA VAL A 399 -24.02 42.64 -16.59
C VAL A 399 -25.53 42.44 -16.39
N GLY A 400 -26.36 43.29 -16.98
CA GLY A 400 -27.73 43.50 -16.50
C GLY A 400 -27.76 43.80 -14.99
N ASP A 401 -28.62 43.09 -14.25
CA ASP A 401 -28.66 43.15 -12.77
C ASP A 401 -27.74 42.11 -12.09
N ALA A 402 -27.06 41.24 -12.86
CA ALA A 402 -26.26 40.15 -12.32
C ALA A 402 -24.86 40.62 -11.92
N LYS A 403 -24.42 40.31 -10.69
CA LYS A 403 -23.01 40.37 -10.32
C LYS A 403 -22.30 39.13 -10.81
N VAL A 404 -21.16 39.30 -11.47
CA VAL A 404 -20.42 38.19 -12.09
C VAL A 404 -18.99 38.21 -11.59
N GLU A 405 -18.52 37.08 -11.10
CA GLU A 405 -17.11 36.83 -10.75
C GLU A 405 -16.62 35.70 -11.66
N TRP A 406 -15.41 35.82 -12.22
CA TRP A 406 -14.89 34.81 -13.14
C TRP A 406 -13.39 34.61 -13.03
N THR A 407 -12.95 33.49 -13.59
CA THR A 407 -11.55 33.17 -13.86
C THR A 407 -11.47 32.47 -15.21
N SER A 408 -10.57 32.96 -16.06
CA SER A 408 -10.32 32.46 -17.39
C SER A 408 -8.88 31.97 -17.53
N TYR A 409 -8.71 30.93 -18.33
CA TYR A 409 -7.46 30.24 -18.61
C TYR A 409 -7.23 30.26 -20.11
N ASN A 410 -6.05 30.69 -20.54
CA ASN A 410 -5.74 30.99 -21.94
C ASN A 410 -4.40 30.38 -22.40
N GLU A 411 -3.92 29.31 -21.75
CA GLU A 411 -2.59 28.75 -22.03
C GLU A 411 -2.58 27.75 -23.19
N ARG A 412 -3.09 26.52 -22.96
CA ARG A 412 -3.13 25.42 -23.97
C ARG A 412 -4.53 25.12 -24.49
N PHE A 413 -5.53 25.73 -23.88
CA PHE A 413 -6.94 25.66 -24.17
C PHE A 413 -7.58 26.89 -23.54
N GLN A 414 -8.80 27.20 -23.94
CA GLN A 414 -9.57 28.30 -23.39
C GLN A 414 -10.62 27.73 -22.46
N ALA A 415 -10.59 28.18 -21.23
CA ALA A 415 -11.66 27.91 -20.29
C ALA A 415 -12.02 29.18 -19.55
N SER A 416 -13.31 29.36 -19.28
CA SER A 416 -13.75 30.36 -18.32
C SER A 416 -14.77 29.73 -17.40
N ARG A 417 -14.60 29.99 -16.12
CA ARG A 417 -15.52 29.62 -15.06
C ARG A 417 -15.93 30.85 -14.30
N GLY A 418 -17.17 30.89 -13.82
CA GLY A 418 -17.63 32.02 -13.05
C GLY A 418 -18.92 31.77 -12.30
N ARG A 419 -19.20 32.70 -11.39
CA ARG A 419 -20.39 32.74 -10.56
C ARG A 419 -21.17 34.01 -10.87
N MET A 420 -22.45 33.84 -11.20
CA MET A 420 -23.40 34.92 -11.33
C MET A 420 -24.30 34.92 -10.10
N THR A 421 -24.48 36.08 -9.45
CA THR A 421 -25.37 36.26 -8.30
C THR A 421 -26.37 37.36 -8.59
N LEU A 422 -27.64 37.10 -8.32
CA LEU A 422 -28.71 38.08 -8.39
C LEU A 422 -28.79 38.86 -7.05
N PRO A 423 -28.55 40.18 -7.03
CA PRO A 423 -28.73 40.99 -5.84
C PRO A 423 -30.20 41.02 -5.40
N ASP A 424 -30.42 41.23 -4.10
CA ASP A 424 -31.78 41.34 -3.54
C ASP A 424 -32.59 42.43 -4.27
N GLY A 425 -33.76 42.04 -4.78
CA GLY A 425 -34.66 42.93 -5.53
C GLY A 425 -34.30 43.14 -7.01
N GLY A 426 -33.22 42.53 -7.51
CA GLY A 426 -32.88 42.53 -8.94
C GLY A 426 -33.75 41.59 -9.78
N SER A 427 -33.66 41.72 -11.10
CA SER A 427 -34.35 40.86 -12.08
C SER A 427 -33.42 40.47 -13.21
N TRP A 428 -33.31 39.17 -13.48
CA TRP A 428 -32.44 38.64 -14.54
C TRP A 428 -33.11 37.61 -15.46
N GLY A 429 -34.41 37.39 -15.27
CA GLY A 429 -35.19 36.45 -16.06
C GLY A 429 -35.10 36.75 -17.56
N GLY A 430 -34.80 35.72 -18.36
CA GLY A 430 -34.63 35.83 -19.81
C GLY A 430 -33.54 34.92 -20.36
N GLU A 431 -33.29 35.04 -21.67
CA GLU A 431 -32.24 34.28 -22.38
C GLU A 431 -30.87 34.93 -22.15
N TRP A 432 -29.96 34.15 -21.59
CA TRP A 432 -28.54 34.42 -21.43
C TRP A 432 -27.74 33.64 -22.46
N SER A 433 -26.58 34.14 -22.86
CA SER A 433 -25.67 33.37 -23.71
C SER A 433 -24.20 33.54 -23.39
N LEU A 434 -23.45 32.45 -23.57
CA LEU A 434 -21.98 32.38 -23.48
C LEU A 434 -21.42 31.98 -24.85
N GLN A 435 -20.41 32.69 -25.35
CA GLN A 435 -19.80 32.39 -26.65
C GLN A 435 -18.33 32.80 -26.67
N PHE A 436 -17.46 31.98 -27.25
CA PHE A 436 -16.10 32.42 -27.54
C PHE A 436 -16.09 33.42 -28.69
N GLN A 437 -15.31 34.49 -28.54
CA GLN A 437 -15.07 35.50 -29.56
C GLN A 437 -13.57 35.68 -29.78
N ASP A 438 -13.20 36.34 -30.87
CA ASP A 438 -11.80 36.65 -31.23
C ASP A 438 -10.87 35.41 -31.34
N PHE A 439 -11.44 34.22 -31.53
CA PHE A 439 -10.69 32.98 -31.77
C PHE A 439 -10.13 32.89 -33.20
N ASN A 440 -9.11 32.06 -33.39
CA ASN A 440 -8.52 31.80 -34.70
C ASN A 440 -9.57 31.16 -35.64
N PRO A 441 -9.87 31.75 -36.81
CA PRO A 441 -10.87 31.21 -37.74
C PRO A 441 -10.64 29.76 -38.15
N ASP A 442 -9.40 29.29 -38.19
CA ASP A 442 -9.05 27.90 -38.52
C ASP A 442 -9.43 26.92 -37.38
N LYS A 443 -9.84 27.43 -36.23
CA LYS A 443 -10.24 26.68 -35.02
C LYS A 443 -11.75 26.74 -34.74
N THR A 444 -12.54 27.25 -35.70
CA THR A 444 -13.99 27.41 -35.56
C THR A 444 -14.69 26.09 -35.17
N ASP A 445 -14.26 24.97 -35.76
CA ASP A 445 -14.83 23.63 -35.49
C ASP A 445 -14.30 22.99 -34.19
N GLY A 446 -13.56 23.75 -33.38
CA GLY A 446 -13.06 23.27 -32.09
C GLY A 446 -14.20 22.92 -31.15
N ARG A 447 -14.17 21.69 -30.62
CA ARG A 447 -15.16 21.22 -29.65
C ARG A 447 -15.09 22.07 -28.37
N VAL A 448 -16.25 22.54 -27.94
CA VAL A 448 -16.46 23.31 -26.72
C VAL A 448 -17.56 22.65 -25.92
N VAL A 449 -17.33 22.48 -24.62
CA VAL A 449 -18.35 22.03 -23.68
C VAL A 449 -18.67 23.19 -22.75
N SER A 450 -19.95 23.55 -22.75
CA SER A 450 -20.51 24.60 -21.91
C SER A 450 -21.45 23.98 -20.89
N ASN A 451 -21.35 24.45 -19.66
CA ASN A 451 -22.18 24.02 -18.55
C ASN A 451 -22.66 25.26 -17.78
N VAL A 452 -23.92 25.23 -17.38
CA VAL A 452 -24.52 26.17 -16.43
C VAL A 452 -25.21 25.37 -15.34
N GLN A 453 -24.78 25.57 -14.11
CA GLN A 453 -25.39 24.99 -12.91
C GLN A 453 -26.17 26.07 -12.17
N ILE A 454 -27.43 25.78 -11.83
CA ILE A 454 -28.27 26.70 -11.05
C ILE A 454 -28.23 26.33 -9.58
N GLN A 455 -28.14 27.35 -8.71
CA GLN A 455 -28.18 27.20 -7.25
C GLN A 455 -27.34 26.00 -6.78
N PRO A 456 -26.01 26.08 -6.91
CA PRO A 456 -25.11 24.95 -6.59
C PRO A 456 -25.21 24.48 -5.11
N ASP A 457 -25.92 25.24 -4.28
CA ASP A 457 -26.20 24.99 -2.88
C ASP A 457 -27.63 24.46 -2.61
N LEU A 458 -28.40 24.13 -3.65
CA LEU A 458 -29.78 23.67 -3.53
C LEU A 458 -29.84 22.18 -3.18
N THR A 459 -30.53 21.84 -2.10
CA THR A 459 -30.64 20.45 -1.61
C THR A 459 -32.08 20.13 -1.18
N LEU A 460 -32.37 18.84 -0.95
CA LEU A 460 -33.62 18.42 -0.31
C LEU A 460 -33.38 18.18 1.18
N LYS A 461 -34.22 18.79 2.01
CA LYS A 461 -34.31 18.54 3.45
C LYS A 461 -35.52 17.66 3.72
N PHE A 462 -35.31 16.60 4.48
CA PHE A 462 -36.34 15.66 4.92
C PHE A 462 -36.53 15.79 6.43
N THR A 463 -37.78 15.89 6.90
CA THR A 463 -38.11 16.01 8.33
C THR A 463 -39.44 15.31 8.64
N GLY A 464 -39.58 14.68 9.81
CA GLY A 464 -40.88 14.22 10.31
C GLY A 464 -41.86 15.39 10.56
N SER A 465 -43.16 15.12 10.58
CA SER A 465 -44.20 16.16 10.68
C SER A 465 -44.26 16.91 12.00
N GLU A 466 -43.81 16.32 13.12
CA GLU A 466 -43.86 16.96 14.45
C GLU A 466 -42.58 17.74 14.84
N GLY A 467 -41.50 17.61 14.06
CA GLY A 467 -40.38 18.55 13.94
C GLY A 467 -39.61 18.96 15.22
N GLU A 468 -38.45 18.33 15.45
CA GLU A 468 -37.24 19.07 15.82
C GLU A 468 -36.19 18.92 14.70
N GLU A 469 -35.28 19.88 14.59
CA GLU A 469 -34.09 19.79 13.73
C GLU A 469 -33.15 18.71 14.27
N GLU A 470 -33.40 17.45 13.92
CA GLU A 470 -32.45 16.39 14.24
C GLU A 470 -31.24 16.52 13.30
N LYS A 471 -30.07 16.83 13.88
CA LYS A 471 -28.78 16.65 13.21
C LYS A 471 -28.53 15.15 13.11
N GLY A 472 -28.99 14.54 12.03
CA GLY A 472 -28.87 13.10 11.84
C GLY A 472 -29.78 12.57 10.73
N PRO A 473 -29.81 11.25 10.53
CA PRO A 473 -30.79 10.61 9.66
C PRO A 473 -32.22 10.88 10.14
N VAL A 474 -33.18 10.81 9.23
CA VAL A 474 -34.58 11.15 9.51
C VAL A 474 -35.25 10.00 10.23
N ALA A 475 -35.81 10.26 11.41
CA ALA A 475 -36.60 9.29 12.16
C ALA A 475 -38.03 9.83 12.41
N PHE A 476 -39.04 8.99 12.19
CA PHE A 476 -40.44 9.32 12.47
C PHE A 476 -41.28 8.05 12.70
N ALA A 477 -42.47 8.20 13.30
CA ALA A 477 -43.40 7.10 13.53
C ALA A 477 -44.18 6.71 12.26
N ASP A 478 -44.73 5.51 12.23
CA ASP A 478 -45.45 4.94 11.07
C ASP A 478 -46.84 5.53 10.81
N ASP A 479 -47.31 6.45 11.64
CA ASP A 479 -48.51 7.27 11.44
C ASP A 479 -48.20 8.73 11.06
N GLU A 480 -46.94 9.15 11.16
CA GLU A 480 -46.47 10.48 10.83
C GLU A 480 -46.21 10.65 9.31
N SER A 481 -46.38 11.89 8.83
CA SER A 481 -46.04 12.22 7.45
C SER A 481 -44.59 12.71 7.35
N LEU A 482 -43.94 12.41 6.23
CA LEU A 482 -42.62 12.91 5.92
C LEU A 482 -42.72 14.24 5.15
N LYS A 483 -42.21 15.32 5.73
CA LYS A 483 -42.09 16.61 5.07
C LYS A 483 -40.78 16.68 4.29
N VAL A 484 -40.87 17.12 3.04
CA VAL A 484 -39.75 17.34 2.12
C VAL A 484 -39.73 18.81 1.74
N GLN A 485 -38.58 19.46 1.88
CA GLN A 485 -38.39 20.87 1.52
C GLN A 485 -37.21 21.01 0.56
N LEU A 486 -37.38 21.82 -0.48
CA LEU A 486 -36.28 22.27 -1.33
C LEU A 486 -35.63 23.48 -0.66
N VAL A 487 -34.38 23.37 -0.23
CA VAL A 487 -33.70 24.40 0.57
C VAL A 487 -32.40 24.88 -0.07
N ASP A 488 -32.04 26.14 0.12
CA ASP A 488 -30.73 26.68 -0.26
C ASP A 488 -29.64 26.32 0.77
N GLY A 489 -28.38 26.70 0.51
CA GLY A 489 -27.24 26.40 1.39
C GLY A 489 -27.30 27.06 2.76
N LYS A 490 -28.25 27.98 2.98
CA LYS A 490 -28.56 28.58 4.28
C LYS A 490 -29.73 27.86 4.98
N GLY A 491 -30.27 26.80 4.38
CA GLY A 491 -31.41 26.04 4.87
C GLY A 491 -32.77 26.69 4.64
N ASN A 492 -32.87 27.76 3.83
CA ASN A 492 -34.15 28.43 3.59
C ASN A 492 -34.92 27.72 2.48
N ALA A 493 -36.22 27.50 2.69
CA ALA A 493 -37.10 26.91 1.68
C ALA A 493 -37.17 27.79 0.42
N ARG A 494 -37.01 27.17 -0.76
CA ARG A 494 -36.96 27.82 -2.06
C ARG A 494 -38.19 27.48 -2.89
N LYS A 495 -38.89 28.52 -3.33
CA LYS A 495 -40.01 28.41 -4.28
C LYS A 495 -39.50 28.61 -5.69
N MET A 496 -39.91 27.76 -6.61
CA MET A 496 -39.56 27.85 -8.02
C MET A 496 -40.69 28.51 -8.80
N LYS A 497 -40.35 29.50 -9.63
CA LYS A 497 -41.32 30.17 -10.52
C LYS A 497 -41.70 29.25 -11.68
N GLY A 498 -40.75 28.44 -12.14
CA GLY A 498 -40.96 27.36 -13.09
C GLY A 498 -41.50 26.08 -12.43
N LYS A 499 -41.01 24.92 -12.87
CA LYS A 499 -41.38 23.61 -12.32
C LYS A 499 -40.22 23.03 -11.52
N ALA A 500 -40.52 22.37 -10.40
CA ALA A 500 -39.65 21.43 -9.72
C ALA A 500 -40.42 20.12 -9.56
N VAL A 501 -39.90 19.03 -10.13
CA VAL A 501 -40.55 17.72 -10.13
C VAL A 501 -39.62 16.73 -9.46
N THR A 502 -40.10 16.02 -8.43
CA THR A 502 -39.29 15.09 -7.64
C THR A 502 -39.81 13.66 -7.73
N THR A 503 -38.87 12.72 -7.78
CA THR A 503 -39.11 11.27 -7.63
C THR A 503 -38.25 10.79 -6.48
N ILE A 504 -38.86 10.06 -5.54
CA ILE A 504 -38.20 9.58 -4.31
C ILE A 504 -38.35 8.06 -4.25
N THR A 505 -37.21 7.38 -4.12
CA THR A 505 -37.12 5.92 -4.01
C THR A 505 -36.58 5.55 -2.64
N LEU A 506 -37.24 4.61 -1.98
CA LEU A 506 -36.77 3.99 -0.75
C LEU A 506 -35.95 2.74 -1.09
N SER A 507 -34.72 2.69 -0.60
CA SER A 507 -33.82 1.54 -0.69
C SER A 507 -33.63 0.93 0.70
N GLN A 508 -33.83 -0.37 0.82
CA GLN A 508 -33.63 -1.14 2.04
C GLN A 508 -32.70 -2.31 1.76
N GLN A 509 -31.86 -2.67 2.72
CA GLN A 509 -30.87 -3.71 2.51
C GLN A 509 -31.54 -5.07 2.25
N GLY A 510 -31.07 -5.79 1.23
CA GLY A 510 -31.63 -7.10 0.84
C GLY A 510 -33.01 -7.02 0.17
N GLN A 511 -33.59 -5.82 0.00
CA GLN A 511 -34.87 -5.60 -0.67
C GLN A 511 -34.69 -4.85 -1.99
N LYS A 512 -35.68 -4.98 -2.88
CA LYS A 512 -35.70 -4.20 -4.12
C LYS A 512 -36.11 -2.75 -3.82
N PRO A 513 -35.46 -1.73 -4.41
CA PRO A 513 -35.87 -0.34 -4.22
C PRO A 513 -37.34 -0.11 -4.61
N VAL A 514 -38.06 0.66 -3.80
CA VAL A 514 -39.49 0.98 -3.98
C VAL A 514 -39.66 2.48 -4.19
N THR A 515 -40.27 2.90 -5.29
CA THR A 515 -40.60 4.31 -5.54
C THR A 515 -41.80 4.72 -4.69
N ILE A 516 -41.58 5.57 -3.68
CA ILE A 516 -42.62 6.05 -2.75
C ILE A 516 -43.34 7.31 -3.28
N VAL A 517 -42.63 8.10 -4.08
CA VAL A 517 -43.14 9.30 -4.76
C VAL A 517 -42.63 9.31 -6.19
N GLU A 518 -43.52 9.53 -7.14
CA GLU A 518 -43.17 9.60 -8.56
C GLU A 518 -43.72 10.90 -9.16
N ASN A 519 -42.86 11.69 -9.80
CA ASN A 519 -43.23 12.93 -10.51
C ASN A 519 -44.06 13.93 -9.69
N ALA A 520 -43.77 14.08 -8.39
CA ALA A 520 -44.49 15.02 -7.53
C ALA A 520 -44.02 16.47 -7.72
N ASP A 521 -44.95 17.41 -7.62
CA ASP A 521 -44.68 18.84 -7.73
C ASP A 521 -44.08 19.39 -6.43
N LEU A 522 -42.83 19.86 -6.50
CA LEU A 522 -42.09 20.52 -5.43
C LEU A 522 -41.90 22.03 -5.72
N SER A 523 -42.57 22.59 -6.74
CA SER A 523 -42.36 23.99 -7.16
C SER A 523 -42.72 25.01 -6.08
N LYS A 524 -43.60 24.63 -5.13
CA LYS A 524 -43.94 25.44 -3.95
C LYS A 524 -42.87 25.42 -2.85
N GLY A 525 -41.78 24.68 -3.06
CA GLY A 525 -40.67 24.51 -2.13
C GLY A 525 -40.88 23.45 -1.06
N GLU A 526 -42.07 22.86 -0.96
CA GLU A 526 -42.40 21.84 0.04
C GLU A 526 -43.36 20.79 -0.53
N LEU A 527 -43.21 19.55 -0.05
CA LEU A 527 -44.04 18.39 -0.35
C LEU A 527 -44.25 17.58 0.95
N GLU A 528 -45.45 17.06 1.16
CA GLU A 528 -45.77 16.19 2.29
C GLU A 528 -46.07 14.79 1.76
N ILE A 529 -45.42 13.78 2.34
CA ILE A 529 -45.54 12.38 1.94
C ILE A 529 -46.26 11.64 3.08
N PRO A 530 -47.47 11.11 2.85
CA PRO A 530 -48.20 10.42 3.90
C PRO A 530 -47.56 9.07 4.23
N ALA A 531 -47.64 8.66 5.51
CA ALA A 531 -47.19 7.36 6.02
C ALA A 531 -47.58 6.16 5.13
N SER A 532 -48.79 6.19 4.55
CA SER A 532 -49.32 5.11 3.69
C SER A 532 -48.49 4.80 2.43
N LYS A 533 -47.50 5.64 2.08
CA LYS A 533 -46.59 5.43 0.95
C LYS A 533 -45.38 4.56 1.31
N PHE A 534 -45.10 4.39 2.60
CA PHE A 534 -43.99 3.59 3.09
C PHE A 534 -44.39 2.12 3.23
N PRO A 535 -43.42 1.18 3.16
CA PRO A 535 -43.66 -0.22 3.50
C PRO A 535 -43.99 -0.37 4.99
N GLU A 536 -44.39 -1.58 5.38
CA GLU A 536 -44.72 -1.91 6.77
C GLU A 536 -43.53 -1.63 7.71
N ALA A 537 -43.78 -0.83 8.74
CA ALA A 537 -42.82 -0.54 9.80
C ALA A 537 -42.71 -1.71 10.79
N PRO A 538 -41.57 -1.87 11.50
CA PRO A 538 -40.41 -0.98 11.54
C PRO A 538 -39.34 -1.31 10.49
N PHE A 539 -38.62 -0.29 10.01
CA PHE A 539 -37.48 -0.48 9.12
C PHE A 539 -36.45 0.64 9.18
N VAL A 540 -35.23 0.32 8.76
CA VAL A 540 -34.15 1.26 8.45
C VAL A 540 -33.89 1.19 6.94
N GLY A 541 -33.66 2.34 6.32
CA GLY A 541 -33.38 2.42 4.90
C GLY A 541 -32.81 3.77 4.47
N ARG A 542 -32.90 4.02 3.17
CA ARG A 542 -32.37 5.23 2.53
C ARG A 542 -33.36 5.79 1.51
N LEU A 543 -33.57 7.10 1.56
CA LEU A 543 -34.35 7.84 0.60
C LEU A 543 -33.42 8.44 -0.44
N ASP A 544 -33.64 8.09 -1.70
CA ASP A 544 -32.93 8.61 -2.85
C ASP A 544 -33.89 9.48 -3.67
N ALA A 545 -33.64 10.78 -3.70
CA ALA A 545 -34.47 11.76 -4.39
C ALA A 545 -33.75 12.32 -5.62
N ALA A 546 -34.47 12.36 -6.74
CA ALA A 546 -34.05 13.02 -7.96
C ALA A 546 -35.05 14.14 -8.28
N THR A 547 -34.60 15.40 -8.23
CA THR A 547 -35.46 16.58 -8.42
C THR A 547 -35.04 17.36 -9.65
N THR A 548 -35.89 17.33 -10.67
CA THR A 548 -35.69 18.03 -11.94
C THR A 548 -36.28 19.43 -11.88
N ILE A 549 -35.48 20.45 -12.22
CA ILE A 549 -35.91 21.84 -12.27
C ILE A 549 -36.07 22.29 -13.72
N THR A 550 -37.14 23.04 -14.00
CA THR A 550 -37.38 23.71 -15.28
C THR A 550 -37.72 25.16 -15.03
N THR A 551 -37.05 26.10 -15.69
CA THR A 551 -37.37 27.53 -15.53
C THR A 551 -38.73 27.89 -16.15
N SER A 552 -39.35 28.98 -15.71
CA SER A 552 -40.69 29.39 -16.18
C SER A 552 -40.75 29.80 -17.66
N GLY A 553 -39.61 29.92 -18.33
CA GLY A 553 -39.48 30.58 -19.63
C GLY A 553 -39.76 32.09 -19.54
N ASP A 554 -39.60 32.80 -20.67
CA ASP A 554 -39.88 34.24 -20.77
C ASP A 554 -40.57 34.57 -22.10
N LYS A 555 -41.76 35.20 -22.07
CA LYS A 555 -42.43 35.81 -23.24
C LYS A 555 -42.48 34.95 -24.52
N GLY A 556 -42.71 33.63 -24.39
CA GLY A 556 -42.76 32.69 -25.52
C GLY A 556 -41.42 32.08 -25.93
N ARG A 557 -40.32 32.38 -25.21
CA ARG A 557 -39.02 31.71 -25.32
C ARG A 557 -39.05 30.35 -24.60
N PRO A 558 -38.27 29.36 -25.09
CA PRO A 558 -38.21 28.03 -24.48
C PRO A 558 -37.62 28.08 -23.06
N SER A 559 -38.18 27.29 -22.14
CA SER A 559 -37.63 27.08 -20.79
C SER A 559 -36.33 26.28 -20.85
N THR A 560 -35.47 26.41 -19.84
CA THR A 560 -34.32 25.52 -19.64
C THR A 560 -34.70 24.39 -18.69
N LEU A 561 -34.45 23.15 -19.11
CA LEU A 561 -34.60 21.95 -18.32
C LEU A 561 -33.22 21.54 -17.80
N PHE A 562 -33.07 21.49 -16.48
CA PHE A 562 -31.82 21.11 -15.83
C PHE A 562 -31.82 19.61 -15.53
N SER A 563 -30.62 19.03 -15.43
CA SER A 563 -30.43 17.68 -14.92
C SER A 563 -30.98 17.56 -13.49
N PRO A 564 -31.48 16.39 -13.07
CA PRO A 564 -32.02 16.22 -11.73
C PRO A 564 -30.95 16.46 -10.67
N ILE A 565 -31.28 17.25 -9.65
CA ILE A 565 -30.50 17.37 -8.41
C ILE A 565 -30.71 16.08 -7.62
N LEU A 566 -29.61 15.46 -7.19
CA LEU A 566 -29.63 14.22 -6.45
C LEU A 566 -29.44 14.48 -4.96
N SER A 567 -30.27 13.86 -4.13
CA SER A 567 -30.17 13.91 -2.67
C SER A 567 -30.39 12.52 -2.10
N SER A 568 -29.62 12.15 -1.09
CA SER A 568 -29.74 10.86 -0.42
C SER A 568 -29.69 11.04 1.09
N THR A 569 -30.67 10.50 1.80
CA THR A 569 -30.81 10.66 3.25
C THR A 569 -31.21 9.33 3.89
N GLY A 570 -30.55 8.97 5.00
CA GLY A 570 -30.95 7.82 5.79
C GLY A 570 -32.32 8.06 6.43
N VAL A 571 -33.17 7.04 6.47
CA VAL A 571 -34.47 7.08 7.13
C VAL A 571 -34.68 5.88 8.06
N THR A 572 -35.29 6.12 9.21
CA THR A 572 -35.80 5.09 10.13
C THR A 572 -37.28 5.35 10.37
N VAL A 573 -38.10 4.32 10.17
CA VAL A 573 -39.55 4.38 10.47
C VAL A 573 -39.84 3.32 11.52
N SER A 574 -40.43 3.74 12.64
CA SER A 574 -40.77 2.86 13.77
C SER A 574 -42.27 2.88 14.04
N LYS A 575 -42.80 1.83 14.68
CA LYS A 575 -44.11 1.91 15.32
C LYS A 575 -44.04 2.80 16.56
N GLN A 576 -45.17 3.35 16.99
CA GLN A 576 -45.24 4.30 18.12
C GLN A 576 -44.76 3.71 19.47
N ASN A 577 -44.91 2.40 19.66
CA ASN A 577 -44.52 1.63 20.85
C ASN A 577 -43.17 0.90 20.70
N MET A 578 -42.47 1.10 19.57
CA MET A 578 -41.19 0.45 19.27
C MET A 578 -40.03 1.45 19.24
N PRO A 579 -38.80 0.98 19.51
CA PRO A 579 -37.66 1.88 19.61
C PRO A 579 -37.17 2.32 18.23
N GLN A 580 -36.66 3.55 18.16
CA GLN A 580 -36.00 4.11 16.97
C GLN A 580 -34.50 3.86 17.05
N LEU A 581 -33.94 3.26 15.99
CA LEU A 581 -32.50 2.98 15.85
C LEU A 581 -31.83 4.05 14.99
N SER A 582 -30.56 4.37 15.30
CA SER A 582 -29.70 5.07 14.35
C SER A 582 -29.42 4.21 13.11
N ASN A 583 -29.18 4.87 11.97
CA ASN A 583 -29.12 4.21 10.67
C ASN A 583 -27.86 3.40 10.42
N ASP A 584 -26.77 3.73 11.09
CA ASP A 584 -25.50 3.06 10.89
C ASP A 584 -24.75 2.77 12.18
N LEU A 585 -23.89 1.77 12.11
CA LEU A 585 -22.96 1.37 13.13
C LEU A 585 -21.54 1.47 12.59
N LYS A 586 -20.66 2.15 13.34
CA LYS A 586 -19.29 2.44 12.91
C LYS A 586 -18.28 1.84 13.87
N PHE A 587 -17.22 1.22 13.35
CA PHE A 587 -16.11 0.73 14.16
C PHE A 587 -14.74 0.92 13.47
N ALA A 588 -13.69 1.11 14.27
CA ALA A 588 -12.32 1.11 13.79
C ALA A 588 -11.42 0.43 14.83
N THR A 589 -10.53 -0.47 14.40
CA THR A 589 -9.63 -1.15 15.34
C THR A 589 -8.29 -1.55 14.74
N GLU A 590 -7.32 -1.75 15.64
CA GLU A 590 -5.99 -2.31 15.40
C GLU A 590 -5.79 -3.68 16.07
N SER A 591 -6.79 -4.15 16.81
CA SER A 591 -6.79 -5.42 17.52
C SER A 591 -7.87 -6.34 16.97
N GLU A 592 -7.86 -7.61 17.35
CA GLU A 592 -8.86 -8.61 16.97
C GLU A 592 -10.30 -8.23 17.37
N THR A 593 -10.48 -7.19 18.20
CA THR A 593 -11.79 -6.73 18.68
C THR A 593 -11.99 -5.24 18.44
N ALA A 594 -13.20 -4.82 18.10
CA ALA A 594 -13.60 -3.41 18.01
C ALA A 594 -14.85 -3.15 18.85
N GLU A 595 -14.92 -2.01 19.51
CA GLU A 595 -16.12 -1.55 20.21
C GLU A 595 -16.83 -0.48 19.38
N ALA A 596 -18.15 -0.58 19.35
CA ALA A 596 -19.05 0.37 18.70
C ALA A 596 -20.29 0.58 19.57
N THR A 597 -21.10 1.58 19.23
CA THR A 597 -22.34 1.89 19.96
C THR A 597 -23.44 2.23 18.98
N LEU A 598 -24.59 1.56 19.12
CA LEU A 598 -25.82 1.89 18.41
C LEU A 598 -26.66 2.81 19.30
N LYS A 599 -27.06 3.98 18.78
CA LYS A 599 -27.94 4.89 19.52
C LYS A 599 -29.39 4.47 19.34
N VAL A 600 -30.14 4.46 20.44
CA VAL A 600 -31.52 3.97 20.48
C VAL A 600 -32.39 4.96 21.23
N LYS A 601 -33.50 5.38 20.63
CA LYS A 601 -34.50 6.28 21.22
C LYS A 601 -35.76 5.47 21.52
N GLY A 602 -36.24 5.52 22.76
CA GLY A 602 -37.39 4.74 23.21
C GLY A 602 -38.74 5.36 22.83
N PRO A 603 -39.85 4.64 23.07
CA PRO A 603 -39.95 3.46 23.95
C PRO A 603 -39.59 2.14 23.25
N GLY A 604 -38.93 1.21 23.96
CA GLY A 604 -38.80 -0.16 23.48
C GLY A 604 -37.64 -0.97 24.06
N LYS A 605 -37.52 -2.21 23.58
CA LYS A 605 -36.42 -3.15 23.89
C LYS A 605 -35.56 -3.38 22.66
N VAL A 606 -34.24 -3.49 22.85
CA VAL A 606 -33.29 -3.75 21.76
C VAL A 606 -32.18 -4.72 22.19
N TRP A 607 -31.80 -5.67 21.32
CA TRP A 607 -30.71 -6.62 21.57
C TRP A 607 -30.09 -7.16 20.26
N ILE A 608 -28.94 -7.84 20.37
CA ILE A 608 -28.28 -8.56 19.27
C ILE A 608 -28.16 -10.03 19.64
N GLU A 609 -28.80 -10.91 18.88
CA GLU A 609 -28.81 -12.35 19.16
C GLU A 609 -27.40 -12.98 19.13
N PRO A 610 -27.12 -14.02 19.92
CA PRO A 610 -25.83 -14.70 19.92
C PRO A 610 -25.56 -15.38 18.57
N GLY A 611 -24.33 -15.29 18.09
CA GLY A 611 -23.95 -15.85 16.79
C GLY A 611 -24.29 -14.95 15.61
N THR A 612 -24.73 -13.71 15.85
CA THR A 612 -24.85 -12.69 14.80
C THR A 612 -23.48 -12.38 14.21
N SER A 613 -23.45 -12.19 12.88
CA SER A 613 -22.26 -11.76 12.16
C SER A 613 -22.60 -10.66 11.16
N VAL A 614 -21.57 -9.92 10.72
CA VAL A 614 -21.73 -8.88 9.71
C VAL A 614 -22.12 -9.54 8.38
N LYS A 615 -23.32 -9.23 7.89
CA LYS A 615 -23.78 -9.57 6.55
C LYS A 615 -23.15 -8.62 5.56
N SER A 616 -22.05 -9.06 4.97
CA SER A 616 -21.35 -8.33 3.92
C SER A 616 -21.23 -9.21 2.69
N ASP A 617 -21.34 -8.62 1.51
CA ASP A 617 -21.13 -9.36 0.27
C ASP A 617 -19.65 -9.78 0.11
N GLN A 618 -18.71 -9.10 0.76
CA GLN A 618 -17.28 -9.44 0.74
C GLN A 618 -16.54 -8.79 1.90
N LEU A 619 -15.88 -9.64 2.69
CA LEU A 619 -15.00 -9.24 3.77
C LEU A 619 -13.56 -9.05 3.26
N PRO A 620 -12.69 -8.35 4.02
CA PRO A 620 -11.28 -8.26 3.70
C PRO A 620 -10.64 -9.64 3.47
N GLU A 621 -9.60 -9.68 2.63
CA GLU A 621 -8.91 -10.93 2.31
C GLU A 621 -8.39 -11.62 3.57
N GLY A 622 -8.64 -12.93 3.70
CA GLY A 622 -8.34 -13.70 4.91
C GLY A 622 -9.44 -13.69 5.98
N VAL A 623 -10.44 -12.81 5.90
CA VAL A 623 -11.56 -12.79 6.85
C VAL A 623 -12.71 -13.65 6.35
N GLY A 624 -13.00 -14.75 7.06
CA GLY A 624 -14.16 -15.59 6.76
C GLY A 624 -15.47 -15.03 7.31
N GLU A 625 -15.45 -14.46 8.52
CA GLU A 625 -16.63 -13.95 9.22
C GLU A 625 -16.21 -12.89 10.24
N ILE A 626 -17.04 -11.86 10.44
CA ILE A 626 -16.90 -10.89 11.55
C ILE A 626 -18.04 -11.13 12.52
N LYS A 627 -17.71 -11.62 13.72
CA LYS A 627 -18.70 -11.90 14.76
C LYS A 627 -19.11 -10.62 15.46
N VAL A 628 -20.38 -10.55 15.84
CA VAL A 628 -20.97 -9.41 16.52
C VAL A 628 -21.59 -9.87 17.83
N GLU A 629 -21.20 -9.23 18.91
CA GLU A 629 -21.67 -9.54 20.27
C GLU A 629 -22.15 -8.27 20.96
N SER A 630 -23.09 -8.43 21.90
CA SER A 630 -23.50 -7.38 22.82
C SER A 630 -23.74 -7.98 24.20
N LYS A 631 -23.63 -7.15 25.24
CA LYS A 631 -24.07 -7.53 26.59
C LYS A 631 -25.60 -7.73 26.66
N HIS A 632 -26.33 -7.09 25.75
CA HIS A 632 -27.77 -7.25 25.56
C HIS A 632 -28.00 -8.20 24.39
N ASN A 633 -28.19 -9.49 24.70
CA ASN A 633 -28.10 -10.56 23.71
C ASN A 633 -29.31 -11.50 23.67
N SER A 634 -30.41 -11.12 24.30
CA SER A 634 -31.66 -11.86 24.26
C SER A 634 -32.79 -10.93 24.68
N LYS A 635 -34.03 -11.36 24.46
CA LYS A 635 -35.22 -10.63 24.94
C LYS A 635 -35.18 -10.38 26.46
N ASP A 636 -34.70 -11.35 27.25
CA ASP A 636 -34.65 -11.25 28.72
C ASP A 636 -33.53 -10.32 29.23
N THR A 637 -32.49 -10.11 28.42
CA THR A 637 -31.35 -9.24 28.73
C THR A 637 -31.32 -7.98 27.87
N ALA A 638 -32.44 -7.66 27.21
CA ALA A 638 -32.55 -6.55 26.28
C ALA A 638 -32.26 -5.21 26.97
N LEU A 639 -31.77 -4.24 26.19
CA LEU A 639 -31.69 -2.86 26.63
C LEU A 639 -33.10 -2.27 26.55
N GLU A 640 -33.68 -1.94 27.70
CA GLU A 640 -34.99 -1.28 27.78
C GLU A 640 -34.79 0.24 27.79
N VAL A 641 -35.46 0.94 26.87
CA VAL A 641 -35.39 2.39 26.73
C VAL A 641 -36.79 2.96 26.92
N PRO A 642 -37.05 3.79 27.95
CA PRO A 642 -38.35 4.43 28.15
C PRO A 642 -38.72 5.44 27.05
N ALA A 643 -40.01 5.79 26.98
CA ALA A 643 -40.50 6.77 26.02
C ALA A 643 -39.80 8.13 26.16
N GLY A 644 -39.27 8.65 25.04
CA GLY A 644 -38.57 9.94 25.00
C GLY A 644 -37.13 9.93 25.54
N GLU A 645 -36.65 8.79 26.05
CA GLU A 645 -35.26 8.62 26.48
C GLU A 645 -34.39 8.09 25.33
N THR A 646 -33.07 8.35 25.41
CA THR A 646 -32.08 7.79 24.49
C THR A 646 -31.07 6.98 25.28
N ALA A 647 -30.70 5.81 24.76
CA ALA A 647 -29.71 4.92 25.34
C ALA A 647 -28.75 4.37 24.26
N ASP A 648 -27.61 3.88 24.74
CA ASP A 648 -26.53 3.38 23.92
C ASP A 648 -26.44 1.84 24.05
N LEU A 649 -26.66 1.12 22.95
CA LEU A 649 -26.46 -0.32 22.87
C LEU A 649 -24.98 -0.59 22.51
N PRO A 650 -24.17 -1.13 23.42
CA PRO A 650 -22.77 -1.45 23.13
C PRO A 650 -22.69 -2.69 22.24
N VAL A 651 -21.82 -2.63 21.23
CA VAL A 651 -21.60 -3.69 20.25
C VAL A 651 -20.10 -3.97 20.16
N THR A 652 -19.73 -5.25 20.18
CA THR A 652 -18.36 -5.71 20.02
C THR A 652 -18.23 -6.53 18.74
N PHE A 653 -17.30 -6.11 17.87
CA PHE A 653 -16.90 -6.84 16.68
C PHE A 653 -15.68 -7.69 16.98
N THR A 654 -15.66 -8.94 16.54
CA THR A 654 -14.49 -9.81 16.63
C THR A 654 -14.10 -10.34 15.25
N ILE A 655 -12.82 -10.16 14.90
CA ILE A 655 -12.25 -10.57 13.62
C ILE A 655 -11.21 -11.66 13.90
N PRO A 656 -11.37 -12.88 13.35
CA PRO A 656 -10.56 -14.04 13.71
C PRO A 656 -9.10 -13.98 13.21
N GLU A 657 -8.80 -13.16 12.21
CA GLU A 657 -7.45 -13.00 11.66
C GLU A 657 -7.10 -11.51 11.47
N ALA A 658 -5.86 -11.14 11.77
CA ALA A 658 -5.40 -9.77 11.60
C ALA A 658 -5.16 -9.47 10.10
N THR A 659 -6.08 -8.73 9.47
CA THR A 659 -6.02 -8.39 8.04
C THR A 659 -6.50 -6.97 7.81
N GLN A 660 -5.74 -6.21 7.03
CA GLN A 660 -6.06 -4.82 6.73
C GLN A 660 -7.21 -4.73 5.73
N GLY A 661 -8.21 -3.91 6.02
CA GLY A 661 -9.30 -3.70 5.08
C GLY A 661 -10.45 -2.83 5.57
N LEU A 662 -11.35 -2.53 4.64
CA LEU A 662 -12.62 -1.84 4.87
C LEU A 662 -13.74 -2.89 4.93
N VAL A 663 -14.69 -2.67 5.83
CA VAL A 663 -15.86 -3.53 6.05
C VAL A 663 -17.09 -2.70 5.78
N ASN A 664 -17.90 -3.12 4.82
CA ASN A 664 -19.22 -2.54 4.53
C ASN A 664 -20.24 -3.69 4.54
N GLY A 665 -21.29 -3.59 5.34
CA GLY A 665 -22.30 -4.64 5.47
C GLY A 665 -23.45 -4.21 6.37
N ALA A 666 -24.12 -5.15 7.01
CA ALA A 666 -25.09 -4.86 8.07
C ALA A 666 -25.07 -5.87 9.20
N VAL A 667 -25.65 -5.47 10.32
CA VAL A 667 -25.85 -6.28 11.51
C VAL A 667 -27.35 -6.38 11.78
N ASP A 668 -27.83 -7.60 12.01
CA ASP A 668 -29.21 -7.84 12.44
C ASP A 668 -29.39 -7.40 13.91
N VAL A 669 -30.30 -6.47 14.15
CA VAL A 669 -30.65 -5.96 15.48
C VAL A 669 -32.11 -6.29 15.76
N SER A 670 -32.38 -6.92 16.90
CA SER A 670 -33.75 -7.26 17.30
C SER A 670 -34.35 -6.13 18.13
N ILE A 671 -35.61 -5.81 17.87
CA ILE A 671 -36.38 -4.82 18.62
C ILE A 671 -37.76 -5.37 19.02
N ALA A 672 -38.30 -4.86 20.13
CA ALA A 672 -39.65 -5.15 20.60
C ALA A 672 -40.21 -3.94 21.37
N ASP A 673 -41.52 -3.95 21.63
CA ASP A 673 -42.16 -3.01 22.55
C ASP A 673 -41.82 -3.34 24.02
N LEU A 674 -42.04 -2.39 24.93
CA LEU A 674 -41.73 -2.58 26.35
C LEU A 674 -42.64 -3.60 27.03
N ASP A 675 -43.90 -3.67 26.59
CA ASP A 675 -44.96 -4.47 27.20
C ASP A 675 -45.05 -5.91 26.64
N ASP A 676 -44.22 -6.22 25.64
CA ASP A 676 -44.19 -7.49 24.92
C ASP A 676 -45.54 -7.85 24.26
N GLU A 677 -46.31 -6.85 23.87
CA GLU A 677 -47.61 -7.04 23.19
C GLU A 677 -47.44 -7.43 21.72
N GLU A 678 -46.32 -7.04 21.09
CA GLU A 678 -45.99 -7.35 19.71
C GLU A 678 -44.87 -8.40 19.58
N GLU A 679 -44.85 -9.10 18.44
CA GLU A 679 -43.75 -10.01 18.14
C GLU A 679 -42.46 -9.21 17.86
N PRO A 680 -41.30 -9.64 18.39
CA PRO A 680 -40.03 -9.02 18.06
C PRO A 680 -39.75 -8.98 16.56
N VAL A 681 -39.18 -7.86 16.11
CA VAL A 681 -38.79 -7.64 14.71
C VAL A 681 -37.28 -7.53 14.62
N VAL A 682 -36.70 -8.15 13.59
CA VAL A 682 -35.26 -8.04 13.29
C VAL A 682 -35.05 -7.02 12.19
N ILE A 683 -34.22 -6.01 12.46
CA ILE A 683 -33.89 -4.92 11.56
C ILE A 683 -32.40 -5.02 11.18
N PRO A 684 -32.05 -5.08 9.88
CA PRO A 684 -30.67 -4.94 9.44
C PRO A 684 -30.22 -3.48 9.55
N VAL A 685 -29.16 -3.22 10.31
CA VAL A 685 -28.55 -1.89 10.47
C VAL A 685 -27.23 -1.83 9.71
N ASP A 686 -27.08 -0.83 8.83
CA ASP A 686 -25.87 -0.65 8.02
C ASP A 686 -24.64 -0.52 8.92
N THR A 687 -23.56 -1.21 8.57
CA THR A 687 -22.36 -1.28 9.38
C THR A 687 -21.13 -1.02 8.52
N ASN A 688 -20.34 -0.03 8.92
CA ASN A 688 -19.12 0.38 8.24
C ASN A 688 -17.94 0.34 9.22
N GLY A 689 -16.83 -0.25 8.81
CA GLY A 689 -15.66 -0.29 9.68
C GLY A 689 -14.32 -0.42 8.97
N THR A 690 -13.26 -0.17 9.73
CA THR A 690 -11.89 -0.23 9.24
C THR A 690 -11.03 -1.08 10.17
N PHE A 691 -10.26 -1.99 9.61
CA PHE A 691 -9.25 -2.75 10.34
C PHE A 691 -7.87 -2.45 9.79
N THR A 692 -6.90 -2.21 10.68
CA THR A 692 -5.51 -1.98 10.32
C THR A 692 -4.59 -2.85 11.17
N VAL A 693 -3.64 -3.55 10.56
CA VAL A 693 -2.64 -4.35 11.31
C VAL A 693 -1.48 -3.43 11.69
N PRO A 694 -1.26 -3.11 12.99
CA PRO A 694 -0.13 -2.29 13.37
C PRO A 694 1.18 -3.07 13.21
N LEU A 695 2.14 -2.52 12.48
CA LEU A 695 3.48 -3.10 12.39
C LEU A 695 4.24 -2.79 13.69
N ASN A 696 4.50 -3.81 14.50
CA ASN A 696 5.34 -3.64 15.70
C ASN A 696 6.80 -3.41 15.28
N LYS A 697 7.17 -2.14 15.12
CA LYS A 697 8.50 -1.70 14.65
C LYS A 697 9.63 -2.33 15.45
N ALA A 698 9.48 -2.48 16.77
CA ALA A 698 10.51 -3.09 17.62
C ALA A 698 10.71 -4.58 17.33
N ALA A 699 9.61 -5.34 17.17
CA ALA A 699 9.67 -6.76 16.83
C ALA A 699 10.25 -6.99 15.43
N PHE A 700 9.83 -6.19 14.45
CA PHE A 700 10.34 -6.26 13.07
C PHE A 700 11.84 -5.94 13.01
N THR A 701 12.27 -4.83 13.62
CA THR A 701 13.69 -4.46 13.69
C THR A 701 14.51 -5.53 14.41
N GLY A 702 14.00 -6.10 15.51
CA GLY A 702 14.65 -7.20 16.22
C GLY A 702 14.85 -8.44 15.35
N ALA A 703 13.83 -8.84 14.59
CA ALA A 703 13.91 -9.97 13.66
C ALA A 703 14.90 -9.73 12.51
N LEU A 704 14.90 -8.52 11.93
CA LEU A 704 15.83 -8.12 10.87
C LEU A 704 17.29 -8.16 11.35
N ILE A 705 17.57 -7.60 12.53
CA ILE A 705 18.91 -7.65 13.15
C ILE A 705 19.31 -9.11 13.41
N GLY A 706 18.41 -9.93 13.93
CA GLY A 706 18.66 -11.35 14.16
C GLY A 706 19.02 -12.10 12.87
N ALA A 707 18.29 -11.86 11.78
CA ALA A 707 18.56 -12.47 10.49
C ALA A 707 19.92 -12.04 9.90
N LEU A 708 20.26 -10.75 9.98
CA LEU A 708 21.56 -10.23 9.55
C LEU A 708 22.71 -10.84 10.36
N LEU A 709 22.57 -10.94 11.69
CA LEU A 709 23.58 -11.57 12.54
C LEU A 709 23.74 -13.06 12.20
N LEU A 710 22.65 -13.79 12.01
CA LEU A 710 22.69 -15.19 11.61
C LEU A 710 23.40 -15.38 10.25
N SER A 711 23.18 -14.46 9.29
CA SER A 711 23.83 -14.51 7.98
C SER A 711 25.36 -14.38 8.07
N LEU A 712 25.87 -13.65 9.06
CA LEU A 712 27.32 -13.49 9.30
C LEU A 712 27.90 -14.66 10.12
N ILE A 713 27.18 -15.11 11.15
CA ILE A 713 27.66 -16.12 12.10
C ILE A 713 27.69 -17.52 11.47
N ILE A 714 26.71 -17.88 10.65
CA ILE A 714 26.60 -19.23 10.08
C ILE A 714 27.82 -19.59 9.20
N PRO A 715 28.27 -18.76 8.23
CA PRO A 715 29.48 -19.04 7.45
C PRO A 715 30.73 -19.20 8.33
N LEU A 716 30.89 -18.33 9.34
CA LEU A 716 32.02 -18.40 10.27
C LEU A 716 32.04 -19.73 11.05
N LEU A 717 30.88 -20.16 11.59
CA LEU A 717 30.76 -21.44 12.27
C LEU A 717 31.07 -22.63 11.34
N ILE A 718 30.66 -22.57 10.08
CA ILE A 718 30.97 -23.58 9.07
C ILE A 718 32.49 -23.66 8.84
N PHE A 719 33.19 -22.52 8.72
CA PHE A 719 34.66 -22.53 8.57
C PHE A 719 35.37 -23.13 9.78
N TYR A 720 34.95 -22.77 11.00
CA TYR A 720 35.47 -23.37 12.23
C TYR A 720 35.22 -24.88 12.30
N LEU A 721 34.05 -25.34 11.85
CA LEU A 721 33.72 -26.76 11.78
C LEU A 721 34.60 -27.50 10.76
N ILE A 722 34.78 -26.95 9.55
CA ILE A 722 35.65 -27.52 8.52
C ILE A 722 37.07 -27.63 9.07
N ARG A 723 37.60 -26.57 9.67
CA ARG A 723 38.92 -26.56 10.30
C ARG A 723 39.06 -27.63 11.37
N TYR A 724 38.07 -27.75 12.26
CA TYR A 724 38.05 -28.79 13.29
C TYR A 724 38.10 -30.21 12.71
N LEU A 725 37.41 -30.45 11.59
CA LEU A 725 37.41 -31.74 10.91
C LEU A 725 38.71 -32.04 10.14
N THR A 726 39.37 -31.03 9.57
CA THR A 726 40.57 -31.19 8.73
C THR A 726 41.90 -31.11 9.49
N SER A 727 41.90 -30.57 10.72
CA SER A 727 43.10 -30.43 11.57
C SER A 727 43.57 -31.77 12.16
N ARG A 728 43.99 -32.73 11.31
CA ARG A 728 44.41 -34.07 11.73
C ARG A 728 45.72 -34.51 11.08
N ILE A 729 46.57 -35.18 11.84
CA ILE A 729 47.77 -35.86 11.35
C ILE A 729 47.35 -37.12 10.57
N PRO A 730 47.86 -37.36 9.35
CA PRO A 730 47.60 -38.60 8.62
C PRO A 730 48.16 -39.83 9.36
N THR A 731 47.28 -40.66 9.94
CA THR A 731 47.69 -41.84 10.73
C THR A 731 47.95 -43.10 9.89
N LYS A 732 47.60 -43.10 8.60
CA LYS A 732 47.79 -44.26 7.72
C LYS A 732 49.26 -44.46 7.28
N ALA A 733 50.10 -43.44 7.43
CA ALA A 733 51.51 -43.52 7.07
C ALA A 733 52.31 -44.04 8.27
N THR A 734 52.98 -45.19 8.11
CA THR A 734 53.93 -45.68 9.11
C THR A 734 55.21 -44.85 9.03
N LEU A 735 55.42 -43.97 10.01
CA LEU A 735 56.64 -43.19 10.13
C LEU A 735 57.65 -43.91 11.04
N ARG A 736 58.89 -43.99 10.58
CA ARG A 736 60.05 -44.32 11.40
C ARG A 736 60.58 -43.05 12.05
N THR A 737 61.19 -43.23 13.21
CA THR A 737 61.80 -42.17 13.98
C THR A 737 63.12 -42.61 14.59
N ARG A 738 64.07 -41.69 14.57
CA ARG A 738 65.38 -41.84 15.18
C ARG A 738 65.76 -40.53 15.87
N ALA A 739 66.39 -40.64 17.04
CA ALA A 739 67.00 -39.53 17.73
C ALA A 739 68.53 -39.63 17.55
N PHE A 740 69.15 -38.54 17.16
CA PHE A 740 70.59 -38.38 17.16
C PHE A 740 70.97 -37.47 18.29
N ARG A 741 71.82 -37.95 19.18
CA ARG A 741 72.18 -37.23 20.40
C ARG A 741 73.35 -36.29 20.15
N LEU A 742 73.22 -35.05 20.60
CA LEU A 742 74.25 -34.02 20.63
C LEU A 742 74.58 -33.65 22.08
N ASP A 743 75.86 -33.47 22.38
CA ASP A 743 76.36 -33.01 23.68
C ASP A 743 77.11 -31.70 23.51
N THR A 744 76.88 -30.75 24.42
CA THR A 744 77.53 -29.43 24.45
C THR A 744 78.68 -29.34 25.47
N SER A 745 79.00 -30.41 26.20
CA SER A 745 80.02 -30.41 27.25
C SER A 745 81.44 -30.11 26.73
N GLY A 746 81.70 -30.34 25.44
CA GLY A 746 82.96 -30.01 24.76
C GLY A 746 83.11 -28.55 24.32
N GLY A 747 82.15 -27.67 24.65
CA GLY A 747 82.16 -26.24 24.29
C GLY A 747 81.48 -25.90 22.95
N TYR A 748 81.20 -26.91 22.11
CA TYR A 748 80.40 -26.80 20.89
C TYR A 748 79.51 -28.06 20.78
N PRO A 749 78.29 -27.98 20.21
CA PRO A 749 77.44 -29.16 20.06
C PRO A 749 78.04 -30.14 19.06
N ALA A 750 78.25 -31.37 19.49
CA ALA A 750 78.75 -32.45 18.63
C ALA A 750 77.92 -33.72 18.80
N PHE A 751 77.76 -34.50 17.74
CA PHE A 751 77.08 -35.79 17.78
C PHE A 751 77.90 -36.81 18.59
N VAL A 752 77.25 -37.45 19.56
CA VAL A 752 77.90 -38.42 20.46
C VAL A 752 78.20 -39.74 19.74
N ASP A 753 77.27 -40.18 18.89
CA ASP A 753 77.31 -41.50 18.23
C ASP A 753 77.85 -41.45 16.78
N GLY A 754 78.59 -40.38 16.44
CA GLY A 754 79.12 -40.14 15.08
C GLY A 754 78.13 -39.45 14.13
N SER A 755 78.50 -39.31 12.86
CA SER A 755 77.67 -38.62 11.85
C SER A 755 76.29 -39.29 11.69
N PRO A 756 75.19 -38.50 11.62
CA PRO A 756 73.85 -39.04 11.39
C PRO A 756 73.75 -39.94 10.17
N ARG A 757 73.11 -41.10 10.30
CA ARG A 757 72.78 -42.02 9.19
C ARG A 757 71.39 -42.61 9.38
N LEU A 758 70.66 -42.77 8.27
CA LEU A 758 69.28 -43.29 8.23
C LEU A 758 69.18 -44.43 7.21
N GLY A 759 68.44 -45.50 7.51
CA GLY A 759 68.11 -46.55 6.54
C GLY A 759 69.07 -47.75 6.42
N GLU A 760 70.33 -47.65 6.88
CA GLU A 760 71.33 -48.73 6.72
C GLU A 760 71.50 -49.66 7.95
N ASP A 761 71.01 -49.28 9.14
CA ASP A 761 71.00 -50.12 10.35
C ASP A 761 69.65 -49.99 11.09
N ASN A 762 68.83 -51.04 11.02
CA ASN A 762 67.48 -51.04 11.60
C ASN A 762 67.47 -51.18 13.12
N SER A 763 68.60 -51.45 13.78
CA SER A 763 68.63 -51.79 15.21
C SER A 763 68.25 -50.63 16.14
N ASN A 764 68.43 -49.38 15.69
CA ASN A 764 68.17 -48.15 16.47
C ASN A 764 67.03 -47.29 15.90
N GLU A 765 66.25 -47.80 14.96
CA GLU A 765 65.08 -47.12 14.39
C GLU A 765 63.80 -47.61 15.07
N SER A 766 62.96 -46.70 15.55
CA SER A 766 61.66 -47.02 16.16
C SER A 766 60.52 -46.54 15.28
N VAL A 767 59.32 -47.08 15.47
CA VAL A 767 58.12 -46.60 14.76
C VAL A 767 57.47 -45.49 15.59
N ALA A 768 57.20 -44.35 14.97
CA ALA A 768 56.48 -43.26 15.63
C ALA A 768 55.01 -43.67 15.86
N SER A 769 54.50 -43.41 17.06
CA SER A 769 53.08 -43.60 17.37
C SER A 769 52.31 -42.35 16.95
N LEU A 770 51.40 -42.50 15.98
CA LEU A 770 50.61 -41.40 15.42
C LEU A 770 49.15 -41.53 15.85
N SER A 771 48.58 -40.43 16.34
CA SER A 771 47.15 -40.24 16.55
C SER A 771 46.67 -39.04 15.73
N PRO A 772 45.36 -38.90 15.45
CA PRO A 772 44.86 -37.78 14.65
C PRO A 772 45.28 -36.40 15.17
N ASN A 773 45.45 -36.25 16.49
CA ASN A 773 45.73 -34.96 17.12
C ASN A 773 47.08 -34.89 17.84
N SER A 774 47.90 -35.94 17.78
CA SER A 774 49.19 -35.99 18.47
C SER A 774 50.13 -37.03 17.87
N PHE A 775 51.42 -36.89 18.12
CA PHE A 775 52.42 -37.91 17.81
C PHE A 775 53.33 -38.16 19.00
N SER A 776 53.97 -39.33 19.02
CA SER A 776 55.05 -39.69 19.92
C SER A 776 56.16 -40.37 19.12
N ALA A 777 57.38 -39.84 19.18
CA ALA A 777 58.51 -40.26 18.37
C ALA A 777 59.82 -40.15 19.17
N SER A 778 60.57 -41.24 19.28
CA SER A 778 61.87 -41.32 19.98
C SER A 778 61.89 -40.67 21.38
N GLY A 779 60.82 -40.84 22.17
CA GLY A 779 60.69 -40.30 23.52
C GLY A 779 60.07 -38.89 23.63
N TYR A 780 59.79 -38.24 22.49
CA TYR A 780 59.20 -36.90 22.42
C TYR A 780 57.80 -36.93 21.84
N SER A 781 56.92 -36.06 22.33
CA SER A 781 55.54 -35.94 21.87
C SER A 781 55.21 -34.57 21.32
N GLY A 782 54.19 -34.48 20.49
CA GLY A 782 53.64 -33.21 19.99
C GLY A 782 52.15 -33.27 19.76
N LYS A 783 51.47 -32.11 19.78
CA LYS A 783 50.01 -31.98 19.64
C LYS A 783 49.60 -30.99 18.55
N VAL A 784 48.55 -31.34 17.82
CA VAL A 784 47.92 -30.46 16.83
C VAL A 784 47.19 -29.31 17.53
N LYS A 785 47.43 -28.07 17.10
CA LYS A 785 46.71 -26.88 17.58
C LYS A 785 45.57 -26.53 16.62
N ALA A 786 44.46 -27.25 16.75
CA ALA A 786 43.31 -27.15 15.84
C ALA A 786 42.49 -25.84 15.97
N LEU A 787 42.45 -25.23 17.17
CA LEU A 787 41.65 -24.02 17.43
C LEU A 787 42.53 -22.77 17.51
N ASN A 788 42.14 -21.73 16.77
CA ASN A 788 42.76 -20.40 16.76
C ASN A 788 41.69 -19.32 16.52
N LEU A 789 41.93 -18.07 16.96
CA LEU A 789 41.03 -16.92 16.75
C LEU A 789 40.81 -16.58 15.26
N ASN A 790 41.74 -16.96 14.39
CA ASN A 790 41.59 -16.85 12.94
C ASN A 790 41.41 -18.26 12.33
N PRO A 791 40.24 -18.60 11.76
CA PRO A 791 39.99 -19.91 11.17
C PRO A 791 40.84 -20.18 9.91
N PHE A 792 41.38 -19.13 9.27
CA PHE A 792 42.19 -19.21 8.05
C PHE A 792 43.69 -19.40 8.29
N SER A 793 44.17 -19.44 9.55
CA SER A 793 45.60 -19.61 9.83
C SER A 793 46.09 -21.04 9.54
N GLU A 794 47.40 -21.25 9.39
CA GLU A 794 47.95 -22.62 9.37
C GLU A 794 47.62 -23.38 10.67
N VAL A 795 47.56 -24.71 10.59
CA VAL A 795 47.39 -25.62 11.73
C VAL A 795 48.75 -26.27 12.03
N PRO A 796 49.45 -25.87 13.10
CA PRO A 796 50.74 -26.49 13.44
C PRO A 796 50.59 -27.71 14.35
N VAL A 797 51.59 -28.58 14.31
CA VAL A 797 51.88 -29.54 15.36
C VAL A 797 52.98 -28.95 16.24
N VAL A 798 52.74 -28.84 17.55
CA VAL A 798 53.69 -28.25 18.50
C VAL A 798 54.27 -29.34 19.36
N VAL A 799 55.60 -29.46 19.40
CA VAL A 799 56.32 -30.40 20.26
C VAL A 799 56.14 -30.00 21.73
N GLU A 800 55.89 -30.96 22.61
CA GLU A 800 55.60 -30.67 24.03
C GLU A 800 56.87 -30.32 24.82
N GLN A 801 58.04 -30.85 24.42
CA GLN A 801 59.31 -30.54 25.05
C GLN A 801 59.74 -29.10 24.77
N VAL A 802 60.18 -28.41 25.81
CA VAL A 802 60.74 -27.05 25.75
C VAL A 802 62.11 -27.04 26.47
N PRO A 803 63.15 -26.38 25.93
CA PRO A 803 63.16 -25.76 24.61
C PRO A 803 63.30 -26.79 23.49
N SER A 804 62.60 -26.55 22.38
CA SER A 804 62.76 -27.31 21.13
C SER A 804 62.54 -26.41 19.92
N VAL A 805 63.17 -26.74 18.79
CA VAL A 805 63.09 -25.98 17.54
C VAL A 805 63.01 -26.93 16.35
N SER A 806 62.19 -26.61 15.34
CA SER A 806 62.10 -27.41 14.12
C SER A 806 63.27 -27.16 13.19
N ASP A 807 63.48 -28.07 12.23
CA ASP A 807 64.35 -27.94 11.06
C ASP A 807 64.32 -26.54 10.41
N LYS A 808 63.13 -25.93 10.32
CA LYS A 808 62.92 -24.59 9.75
C LYS A 808 63.13 -23.44 10.73
N ASN A 809 63.76 -23.68 11.86
CA ASN A 809 63.98 -22.70 12.93
C ASN A 809 62.67 -22.08 13.49
N ALA A 810 61.55 -22.81 13.41
CA ALA A 810 60.23 -22.31 13.81
C ALA A 810 59.84 -22.78 15.23
N GLN A 811 59.43 -21.84 16.08
CA GLN A 811 58.98 -22.12 17.45
C GLN A 811 57.64 -21.45 17.77
N VAL A 812 56.83 -22.06 18.63
CA VAL A 812 55.69 -21.46 19.31
C VAL A 812 55.94 -21.58 20.82
N LYS A 813 56.13 -20.46 21.52
CA LYS A 813 56.44 -20.44 22.97
C LYS A 813 57.62 -21.38 23.33
N ASN A 814 58.74 -21.26 22.61
CA ASN A 814 59.96 -22.06 22.74
C ASN A 814 59.82 -23.58 22.46
N ALA A 815 58.68 -24.02 21.92
CA ALA A 815 58.48 -25.38 21.42
C ALA A 815 58.55 -25.42 19.89
N ALA A 816 59.08 -26.50 19.31
CA ALA A 816 59.20 -26.67 17.86
C ALA A 816 57.81 -26.64 17.19
N LYS A 817 57.69 -25.82 16.13
CA LYS A 817 56.50 -25.74 15.26
C LYS A 817 56.73 -26.62 14.04
N LEU A 818 56.04 -27.75 13.97
CA LEU A 818 56.08 -28.72 12.87
C LEU A 818 54.82 -28.61 11.98
N PRO A 819 54.91 -28.98 10.69
CA PRO A 819 53.74 -29.10 9.82
C PRO A 819 52.85 -30.29 10.22
N LEU A 820 51.58 -30.31 9.77
CA LEU A 820 50.66 -31.46 9.97
C LEU A 820 51.18 -32.76 9.33
N SER A 821 51.89 -32.65 8.20
CA SER A 821 52.59 -33.78 7.58
C SER A 821 53.96 -33.92 8.22
N LEU A 822 54.09 -34.84 9.17
CA LEU A 822 55.34 -35.08 9.92
C LEU A 822 56.42 -35.80 9.09
N ASN A 823 56.07 -36.36 7.93
CA ASN A 823 57.04 -37.07 7.08
C ASN A 823 58.13 -36.14 6.53
N GLY A 824 59.39 -36.49 6.73
CA GLY A 824 60.56 -35.72 6.31
C GLY A 824 60.85 -34.50 7.18
N SER A 825 60.15 -34.35 8.32
CA SER A 825 60.39 -33.28 9.27
C SER A 825 61.27 -33.76 10.42
N TRP A 826 62.10 -32.87 10.96
CA TRP A 826 62.90 -33.13 12.13
C TRP A 826 62.93 -31.91 13.05
N PHE A 827 63.28 -32.12 14.32
CA PHE A 827 63.41 -31.06 15.30
C PHE A 827 64.52 -31.38 16.28
N VAL A 828 65.07 -30.35 16.92
CA VAL A 828 65.98 -30.49 18.05
C VAL A 828 65.23 -30.20 19.32
N ALA A 829 65.37 -31.04 20.33
CA ALA A 829 64.82 -30.82 21.66
C ALA A 829 65.88 -30.98 22.75
N ALA A 830 65.77 -30.18 23.80
CA ALA A 830 66.54 -30.38 25.03
C ALA A 830 66.23 -31.76 25.64
N ASN A 831 67.27 -32.55 25.93
CA ASN A 831 67.09 -33.84 26.57
C ASN A 831 66.61 -33.65 28.03
N PRO A 832 65.51 -34.30 28.45
CA PRO A 832 64.94 -34.04 29.77
C PRO A 832 65.79 -34.62 30.93
N GLN A 833 66.67 -35.58 30.67
CA GLN A 833 67.45 -36.27 31.71
C GLN A 833 68.85 -35.67 31.89
N GLU A 834 69.38 -34.98 30.87
CA GLU A 834 70.78 -34.55 30.85
C GLU A 834 70.93 -33.07 30.46
N PRO A 835 71.48 -32.20 31.34
CA PRO A 835 71.49 -30.74 31.16
C PRO A 835 72.24 -30.23 29.92
N ASN A 836 73.25 -30.96 29.45
CA ASN A 836 74.06 -30.58 28.29
C ASN A 836 73.74 -31.39 27.03
N ALA A 837 72.74 -32.29 27.10
CA ALA A 837 72.35 -33.13 25.99
C ALA A 837 71.11 -32.57 25.27
N TYR A 838 71.09 -32.77 23.95
CA TYR A 838 70.00 -32.43 23.05
C TYR A 838 69.81 -33.56 22.05
N ASP A 839 68.58 -33.80 21.62
CA ASP A 839 68.27 -34.83 20.64
C ASP A 839 67.71 -34.20 19.37
N ALA A 840 68.34 -34.49 18.24
CA ALA A 840 67.79 -34.23 16.92
C ALA A 840 66.91 -35.43 16.51
N VAL A 841 65.60 -35.23 16.57
CA VAL A 841 64.58 -36.25 16.31
C VAL A 841 64.05 -36.08 14.89
N VAL A 842 64.16 -37.11 14.07
CA VAL A 842 63.72 -37.12 12.68
C VAL A 842 62.56 -38.08 12.49
N LEU A 843 61.54 -37.67 11.72
CA LEU A 843 60.40 -38.50 11.34
C LEU A 843 60.35 -38.67 9.83
N TYR A 844 60.33 -39.90 9.33
CA TYR A 844 60.29 -40.19 7.89
C TYR A 844 59.53 -41.48 7.60
N SER A 845 58.97 -41.60 6.40
CA SER A 845 58.27 -42.80 5.95
C SER A 845 59.26 -43.93 5.65
N ALA A 846 58.91 -45.17 5.99
CA ALA A 846 59.70 -46.35 5.63
C ALA A 846 59.85 -46.53 4.11
N ALA A 847 58.98 -45.92 3.29
CA ALA A 847 59.04 -45.95 1.83
C ALA A 847 59.87 -44.79 1.23
N THR A 848 60.54 -43.98 2.05
CA THR A 848 61.37 -42.86 1.57
C THR A 848 62.62 -43.41 0.86
N PRO A 849 62.92 -42.99 -0.38
CA PRO A 849 64.12 -43.43 -1.09
C PRO A 849 65.40 -43.09 -0.32
N GLN A 850 66.40 -43.98 -0.36
CA GLN A 850 67.65 -43.81 0.38
C GLN A 850 68.34 -42.47 0.09
N GLU A 851 68.33 -42.01 -1.18
CA GLU A 851 68.87 -40.70 -1.57
C GLU A 851 68.26 -39.53 -0.76
N LYS A 852 66.96 -39.58 -0.46
CA LYS A 852 66.29 -38.55 0.36
C LYS A 852 66.61 -38.70 1.85
N LEU A 853 66.84 -39.92 2.33
CA LEU A 853 67.28 -40.18 3.70
C LEU A 853 68.70 -39.68 3.92
N ASP A 854 69.59 -39.87 2.95
CA ASP A 854 70.94 -39.34 2.97
C ASP A 854 70.93 -37.81 2.97
N GLN A 855 70.08 -37.18 2.15
CA GLN A 855 69.87 -35.73 2.18
C GLN A 855 69.38 -35.23 3.54
N LEU A 856 68.44 -35.95 4.17
CA LEU A 856 67.91 -35.60 5.48
C LEU A 856 68.96 -35.74 6.58
N ALA A 857 69.79 -36.79 6.51
CA ALA A 857 70.91 -36.98 7.43
C ALA A 857 71.97 -35.88 7.28
N ILE A 858 72.31 -35.50 6.04
CA ILE A 858 73.22 -34.38 5.75
C ILE A 858 72.65 -33.06 6.26
N ASP A 859 71.33 -32.85 6.14
CA ASP A 859 70.64 -31.66 6.64
C ASP A 859 70.70 -31.57 8.17
N ILE A 860 70.45 -32.67 8.87
CA ILE A 860 70.58 -32.79 10.33
C ILE A 860 72.03 -32.54 10.75
N GLU A 861 73.00 -33.19 10.10
CA GLU A 861 74.42 -33.05 10.43
C GLU A 861 74.89 -31.60 10.31
N ARG A 862 74.43 -30.90 9.28
CA ARG A 862 74.81 -29.52 8.99
C ARG A 862 74.11 -28.51 9.91
N ASN A 863 72.83 -28.69 10.18
CA ASN A 863 72.00 -27.65 10.78
C ASN A 863 71.71 -27.90 12.27
N ALA A 864 71.65 -29.15 12.74
CA ALA A 864 71.30 -29.44 14.13
C ALA A 864 72.23 -28.78 15.16
N PRO A 865 73.57 -28.75 14.98
CA PRO A 865 74.46 -28.06 15.92
C PRO A 865 74.11 -26.57 16.12
N SER A 866 73.86 -25.84 15.02
CA SER A 866 73.47 -24.43 15.09
C SER A 866 72.13 -24.19 15.77
N LEU A 867 71.18 -25.13 15.58
CA LEU A 867 69.88 -25.09 16.26
C LEU A 867 70.02 -25.41 17.75
N VAL A 868 70.91 -26.35 18.12
CA VAL A 868 71.25 -26.64 19.52
C VAL A 868 71.83 -25.41 20.21
N GLU A 869 72.81 -24.72 19.61
CA GLU A 869 73.39 -23.50 20.18
C GLU A 869 72.31 -22.45 20.48
N LYS A 870 71.36 -22.28 19.56
CA LYS A 870 70.26 -21.33 19.71
C LYS A 870 69.32 -21.70 20.86
N ILE A 871 68.92 -22.97 20.97
CA ILE A 871 67.98 -23.40 22.02
C ILE A 871 68.67 -23.66 23.36
N ALA A 872 69.99 -23.85 23.38
CA ALA A 872 70.74 -24.03 24.62
C ALA A 872 70.68 -22.79 25.52
N GLN A 873 70.65 -21.60 24.92
CA GLN A 873 70.43 -20.34 25.63
C GLN A 873 69.01 -20.20 26.20
N GLN A 874 68.06 -21.03 25.74
CA GLN A 874 66.67 -21.02 26.20
C GLN A 874 66.42 -22.01 27.36
N ARG A 875 67.43 -22.83 27.74
CA ARG A 875 67.31 -23.78 28.85
C ARG A 875 67.42 -23.03 30.19
N PRO A 876 66.49 -23.21 31.14
CA PRO A 876 66.61 -22.60 32.47
C PRO A 876 67.88 -23.11 33.19
N ALA A 877 68.64 -22.22 33.82
CA ALA A 877 69.77 -22.63 34.68
C ALA A 877 69.24 -23.31 35.95
N GLU A 878 69.69 -24.55 36.23
CA GLU A 878 69.25 -25.35 37.36
C GLU A 878 69.75 -24.73 38.69
N GLN A 879 68.82 -24.25 39.53
CA GLN A 879 69.13 -23.65 40.83
C GLN A 879 69.44 -24.74 41.87
N VAL A 880 70.71 -24.85 42.26
CA VAL A 880 71.16 -25.64 43.42
C VAL A 880 70.63 -24.97 44.70
N ASN A 881 69.64 -25.59 45.35
CA ASN A 881 69.22 -25.20 46.70
C ASN A 881 70.09 -25.93 47.74
N ALA A 882 70.78 -25.17 48.60
CA ALA A 882 71.51 -25.72 49.73
C ALA A 882 71.07 -25.09 51.06
N ALA A 883 70.51 -25.96 51.90
CA ALA A 883 70.47 -25.95 53.37
C ALA A 883 69.62 -24.90 54.11
N GLY A 884 68.56 -25.42 54.75
CA GLY A 884 67.86 -24.82 55.88
C GLY A 884 66.99 -25.88 56.58
N ASP A 885 67.62 -26.75 57.35
CA ASP A 885 67.00 -27.76 58.24
C ASP A 885 66.98 -27.19 59.69
N PRO A 886 66.32 -27.82 60.68
CA PRO A 886 64.90 -27.69 61.03
C PRO A 886 64.76 -27.19 62.49
N ASN A 887 64.19 -26.01 62.71
CA ASN A 887 63.70 -25.61 64.03
C ASN A 887 62.33 -24.93 63.85
N ASP A 888 61.32 -25.80 63.92
CA ASP A 888 59.89 -25.59 64.06
C ASP A 888 59.57 -25.09 65.49
N PRO A 889 58.64 -24.13 65.68
CA PRO A 889 57.33 -24.53 66.21
C PRO A 889 56.17 -23.64 65.73
N PHE A 890 55.11 -24.28 65.22
CA PHE A 890 53.76 -23.79 64.89
C PHE A 890 53.46 -23.49 63.41
N SER A 891 52.59 -24.34 62.88
CA SER A 891 51.84 -24.25 61.64
C SER A 891 51.22 -22.87 61.36
N GLY A 892 51.48 -22.35 60.16
CA GLY A 892 50.81 -21.16 59.60
C GLY A 892 50.71 -21.26 58.08
N THR A 893 49.50 -21.55 57.61
CA THR A 893 49.08 -21.73 56.23
C THR A 893 49.12 -20.40 55.47
N GLN A 894 49.89 -20.29 54.38
CA GLN A 894 49.73 -19.23 53.39
C GLN A 894 49.97 -19.78 51.98
N ALA A 895 48.90 -19.82 51.20
CA ALA A 895 48.90 -20.03 49.76
C ALA A 895 48.78 -18.68 49.05
N PRO A 896 49.58 -18.41 47.99
CA PRO A 896 49.25 -17.42 46.96
C PRO A 896 48.90 -18.16 45.65
N SER A 897 47.64 -18.08 45.20
CA SER A 897 47.14 -17.12 44.20
C SER A 897 47.42 -17.51 42.75
N THR A 898 46.39 -18.08 42.12
CA THR A 898 46.28 -18.41 40.69
C THR A 898 45.20 -17.56 40.01
N SER A 899 45.43 -17.24 38.73
CA SER A 899 44.46 -16.92 37.65
C SER A 899 43.65 -15.63 37.77
N GLY A 900 43.42 -14.84 36.71
CA GLY A 900 43.66 -15.04 35.28
C GLY A 900 43.35 -13.74 34.50
N PRO A 901 43.55 -13.74 33.17
CA PRO A 901 43.38 -12.55 32.33
C PRO A 901 41.92 -12.32 31.89
N ALA A 902 41.64 -11.03 31.64
CA ALA A 902 40.36 -10.39 31.40
C ALA A 902 39.58 -10.85 30.16
N ASP A 903 38.25 -10.83 30.28
CA ASP A 903 37.26 -10.97 29.20
C ASP A 903 36.49 -9.64 29.09
N PRO A 904 36.41 -8.99 27.91
CA PRO A 904 35.60 -7.82 27.69
C PRO A 904 34.16 -8.24 27.38
N PHE A 905 33.18 -7.54 27.98
CA PHE A 905 31.72 -7.75 27.90
C PHE A 905 31.12 -8.76 28.89
N ALA A 906 31.07 -8.36 30.17
CA ALA A 906 30.03 -8.77 31.09
C ALA A 906 29.48 -7.54 31.84
N GLU A 907 28.17 -7.34 31.73
CA GLU A 907 27.39 -6.30 32.39
C GLU A 907 26.88 -6.85 33.73
N ASN A 908 27.04 -6.05 34.79
CA ASN A 908 26.73 -6.40 36.17
C ASN A 908 25.22 -6.43 36.44
N ASN A 909 24.75 -7.43 37.20
CA ASN A 909 24.09 -7.14 38.47
C ASN A 909 24.13 -8.35 39.42
N ASP A 910 24.69 -8.07 40.59
CA ASP A 910 24.83 -8.83 41.83
C ASP A 910 23.51 -9.52 42.28
N PRO A 911 23.51 -10.59 43.12
CA PRO A 911 23.68 -10.32 44.56
C PRO A 911 24.05 -11.44 45.59
N TYR A 912 24.44 -10.92 46.77
CA TYR A 912 24.24 -11.36 48.17
C TYR A 912 25.26 -12.22 48.95
N GLY A 913 25.79 -11.58 50.02
CA GLY A 913 25.79 -12.11 51.40
C GLY A 913 27.16 -12.19 52.07
N GLY A 914 27.45 -11.56 53.21
CA GLY A 914 26.67 -10.73 54.14
C GLY A 914 27.48 -10.55 55.43
N PHE A 915 27.03 -9.72 56.37
CA PHE A 915 27.13 -9.96 57.82
C PHE A 915 26.15 -9.07 58.58
N ASN A 916 25.88 -9.47 59.82
CA ASN A 916 24.61 -9.52 60.51
C ASN A 916 24.64 -8.66 61.79
N GLN A 917 23.51 -8.03 62.17
CA GLN A 917 23.08 -7.84 63.58
C GLN A 917 21.69 -7.18 63.63
N GLY A 918 20.84 -7.67 64.54
CA GLY A 918 19.42 -7.31 64.65
C GLY A 918 19.10 -6.12 65.56
N GLY A 919 17.82 -5.74 65.58
CA GLY A 919 17.23 -4.84 66.58
C GLY A 919 16.09 -3.95 66.07
N PHE A 920 14.85 -4.40 66.35
CA PHE A 920 13.54 -3.75 66.39
C PHE A 920 13.36 -2.23 66.20
N GLY A 921 12.28 -1.82 65.51
CA GLY A 921 11.62 -0.52 65.75
C GLY A 921 10.76 0.10 64.62
N GLN A 922 9.48 -0.28 64.60
CA GLN A 922 8.24 0.38 64.13
C GLN A 922 8.22 1.88 63.67
N GLY A 923 7.44 2.16 62.61
CA GLY A 923 6.42 3.25 62.61
C GLY A 923 6.54 4.44 61.62
N GLY A 924 5.56 4.56 60.70
CA GLY A 924 4.69 5.75 60.58
C GLY A 924 5.02 6.95 59.66
N PHE A 925 4.13 7.19 58.69
CA PHE A 925 3.48 8.47 58.28
C PHE A 925 4.26 9.67 57.69
N ASP A 926 3.89 9.99 56.44
CA ASP A 926 3.20 11.24 55.98
C ASP A 926 3.96 12.55 55.61
N GLN A 927 3.37 13.22 54.60
CA GLN A 927 3.36 14.65 54.23
C GLN A 927 4.59 15.43 53.68
N GLY A 928 4.40 16.04 52.50
CA GLY A 928 4.22 17.51 52.41
C GLY A 928 5.30 18.40 51.74
N GLY A 929 4.83 19.42 50.98
CA GLY A 929 5.54 20.67 50.63
C GLY A 929 6.24 20.67 49.26
N GLN A 930 5.92 21.45 48.21
CA GLN A 930 5.50 22.86 48.00
C GLN A 930 6.60 23.94 48.24
N GLY A 931 6.84 24.76 47.20
CA GLY A 931 7.66 26.00 47.19
C GLY A 931 9.00 25.85 46.45
N GLY A 932 9.45 26.71 45.52
CA GLY A 932 9.17 28.12 45.22
C GLY A 932 10.52 28.85 45.01
N PHE A 933 10.53 29.99 44.29
CA PHE A 933 11.65 30.94 44.01
C PHE A 933 12.65 30.55 42.90
N GLY A 934 13.11 31.41 41.97
CA GLY A 934 12.94 32.86 41.78
C GLY A 934 14.27 33.53 41.33
N GLN A 935 14.24 34.20 40.17
CA GLN A 935 15.06 35.34 39.68
C GLN A 935 16.50 35.22 39.10
N GLY A 936 16.64 35.81 37.89
CA GLY A 936 17.71 36.74 37.43
C GLY A 936 18.81 36.13 36.53
N GLY A 937 19.21 36.65 35.36
CA GLY A 937 18.86 37.82 34.55
C GLY A 937 19.85 38.02 33.38
N GLN A 938 19.41 38.78 32.36
CA GLN A 938 20.13 39.62 31.37
C GLN A 938 20.88 39.07 30.12
N GLY A 939 20.50 39.68 28.97
CA GLY A 939 21.25 39.90 27.72
C GLY A 939 20.64 39.18 26.50
N GLY A 940 20.19 39.76 25.38
CA GLY A 940 20.29 41.10 24.77
C GLY A 940 20.46 40.93 23.23
N PHE A 941 19.89 41.84 22.43
CA PHE A 941 19.95 41.97 20.94
C PHE A 941 19.00 41.06 20.13
N GLY A 942 18.16 41.50 19.17
CA GLY A 942 17.86 42.79 18.56
C GLY A 942 17.06 42.55 17.25
N GLN A 943 15.93 43.25 17.06
CA GLN A 943 15.10 43.28 15.83
C GLN A 943 15.74 44.15 14.71
N PRO A 944 15.25 44.01 13.46
CA PRO A 944 14.52 45.12 12.81
C PRO A 944 13.27 44.63 12.03
N ASN A 945 12.07 45.15 12.30
CA ASN A 945 11.37 46.32 11.72
C ASN A 945 10.55 46.05 10.43
N ASP A 946 9.23 46.05 10.61
CA ASP A 946 8.18 46.41 9.65
C ASP A 946 8.33 47.87 9.16
N PRO A 947 7.84 48.17 7.95
CA PRO A 947 7.16 49.44 7.78
C PRO A 947 5.94 49.43 6.80
N PHE A 948 4.82 49.99 7.29
CA PHE A 948 3.70 50.64 6.60
C PHE A 948 2.47 49.84 6.09
N GLY A 949 1.32 50.13 6.71
CA GLY A 949 0.09 50.57 6.02
C GLY A 949 -0.37 51.93 6.61
N PRO A 950 -1.54 52.52 6.27
CA PRO A 950 -2.41 52.38 5.09
C PRO A 950 -2.73 53.76 4.41
N GLY A 951 -3.46 53.77 3.28
CA GLY A 951 -4.27 54.96 2.87
C GLY A 951 -4.45 55.23 1.37
N ARG A 952 -5.47 54.62 0.74
CA ARG A 952 -6.52 55.24 -0.10
C ARG A 952 -7.40 54.18 -0.74
#